data_AF-A0A6L7WQ52-F1
#
_entry.id   AF-A0A6L7WQ52-F1
#
_cell.length_a   1.000
_cell.length_b   1.000
_cell.length_c   1.000
_cell.angle_alpha   90.00
_cell.angle_beta   90.00
_cell.angle_gamma   90.00
#
_symmetry.space_group_name_H-M   'P 1'
#
loop_
_entity.id
_entity.type
_entity.pdbx_description
1 polymer ?
#
loop_
_entity_poly.entity_id
_entity_poly.type
_entity_poly.pdbx_seq_one_letter_code
_entity_poly.pdbx_strand_id
1 'polypeptide(L)'
;MPPAEGAPDRTAEPRGRTNARGARAFAGAGRLARALFASAPQRSGVAAGLLLAATVTETFGIALLIPLLYAAGLEGAPDAGASGIREAVARGAQAAGLEPTLPVLLGAFVLLAALRSAVAWQRDVQLTALRFEFVDGLRERLYTSTAAAAWPVLVRRRSSDLLHVLTHDVGRAGQGAIHLVQGSVGAALAVAQAALAVAISPPLAFGILLMAGVLLVAAGPLAGRSRELGDRLTAGGRAAHAAMTEFLGGLKLARSEATEARHVRDFTRAFADMRRQQIDFTRTRVAARALFNVGAVAALAALVWVGVRYAGLNLPELAVMALIAGRLLPLLLRLQQDAQQLAHVLPGWLHAIETEEALRRAAEAPAGAEPPPLPLARELAVSGVRFSYAGPSSSDPPALAGVDLSIPARRLVAVTGPSGAGKTTLADLLLGLIEPDAGEVRVDGVALRGPARRRWRRSVAYVPQDPHLFHETLRTNLLRARPDATDAELRQALRQAAADGFVAALPEGLETVAGDRGARLSGGQRQRIVLARALLREPALLLLDEATSHLDARTELRIIKTLRSLRSRTTIVAVTHQAALLEAADQVVRLENGRVAAVETLAPSPGAGQAHDAASPPTRRPWLSAVLAVVLLAAGPAAHAQPGTQEDFRSEATKRAGPLYLKPSFRIERLGFENNVFYEPDPKRDFVVSVAPRLDAWLPLYRQAHVSTTLIAGADWYAEFTGERALNPEIQSRVVLPWRRLTVTAGGGWLRTRRRPDFEIAVRSDRSRQDLHGGIAVQVLSRLWLDLEVRQREVAFSGDAFLEGTYLSETLNRKERGGVAALRWRPTVLTTLVVESERREVRFLRSPERDSDNLIVRAGADFHPRALISGSGRIGIRRFEARGAAVSDTSAVVAEAELSFRIAGRTAVTFSAERDINYSFERASPYYVLENYGLAVTRRLGRAFDLTGRLTRDRYEYRTAGRGRDVRWNAISEFGWRLNPGVRAGFQLGYVRSHSTTRARRRYRGIAFGLLLNYDI
;
A
#
# COMPACT_ATOMS: atom_id res chain seq x y z
N MET A 1 -22.69 22.38 36.74
CA MET A 1 -24.07 22.78 36.40
C MET A 1 -24.18 24.27 36.70
N PRO A 2 -24.46 25.10 35.70
CA PRO A 2 -25.84 25.47 35.36
C PRO A 2 -26.49 24.56 34.28
N PRO A 3 -27.75 24.81 33.84
CA PRO A 3 -28.54 23.90 33.00
C PRO A 3 -28.32 24.09 31.49
N ALA A 4 -28.97 23.23 30.69
CA ALA A 4 -28.87 23.21 29.23
C ALA A 4 -29.97 24.03 28.53
N GLU A 5 -29.63 24.72 27.45
CA GLU A 5 -30.58 25.39 26.56
C GLU A 5 -31.10 24.46 25.45
N GLY A 6 -32.26 24.82 24.88
CA GLY A 6 -33.09 23.93 24.07
C GLY A 6 -32.56 23.60 22.67
N ALA A 7 -32.89 22.40 22.19
CA ALA A 7 -32.75 22.06 20.78
C ALA A 7 -33.81 22.80 19.93
N PRO A 8 -33.44 23.38 18.77
CA PRO A 8 -34.39 24.12 17.94
C PRO A 8 -35.40 23.19 17.24
N ASP A 9 -36.67 23.61 17.24
CA ASP A 9 -37.77 22.98 16.52
C ASP A 9 -37.47 22.83 15.01
N ARG A 10 -38.00 21.77 14.39
CA ARG A 10 -37.80 21.38 12.99
C ARG A 10 -39.10 21.34 12.17
N THR A 11 -40.12 22.11 12.53
CA THR A 11 -41.46 22.01 11.90
C THR A 11 -41.92 23.19 11.02
N ALA A 12 -41.03 24.11 10.60
CA ALA A 12 -41.34 25.11 9.55
C ALA A 12 -40.14 25.56 8.67
N GLU A 13 -40.12 25.21 7.37
CA GLU A 13 -39.34 25.96 6.34
C GLU A 13 -40.28 26.82 5.48
N PRO A 14 -40.07 28.14 5.34
CA PRO A 14 -40.90 29.02 4.52
C PRO A 14 -40.63 28.84 3.02
N ARG A 15 -41.69 28.88 2.20
CA ARG A 15 -41.69 28.52 0.77
C ARG A 15 -40.78 29.37 -0.15
N GLY A 16 -40.27 30.51 0.32
CA GLY A 16 -39.47 31.45 -0.50
C GLY A 16 -38.05 30.98 -0.90
N ARG A 17 -37.47 29.95 -0.25
CA ARG A 17 -36.08 29.53 -0.52
C ARG A 17 -35.88 28.72 -1.81
N THR A 18 -36.94 28.21 -2.43
CA THR A 18 -36.87 27.31 -3.60
C THR A 18 -36.29 27.99 -4.85
N ASN A 19 -36.78 29.18 -5.21
CA ASN A 19 -36.34 29.89 -6.43
C ASN A 19 -34.85 30.27 -6.36
N ALA A 20 -34.37 30.75 -5.20
CA ALA A 20 -32.96 31.06 -4.99
C ALA A 20 -32.06 29.80 -5.03
N ARG A 21 -32.52 28.66 -4.49
CA ARG A 21 -31.85 27.35 -4.63
C ARG A 21 -31.80 26.90 -6.10
N GLY A 22 -32.84 27.20 -6.88
CA GLY A 22 -32.91 26.91 -8.33
C GLY A 22 -31.89 27.70 -9.16
N ALA A 23 -31.87 29.02 -9.03
CA ALA A 23 -30.96 29.90 -9.79
C ALA A 23 -29.48 29.57 -9.54
N ARG A 24 -29.10 29.31 -8.28
CA ARG A 24 -27.73 28.89 -7.92
C ARG A 24 -27.32 27.57 -8.59
N ALA A 25 -28.24 26.64 -8.79
CA ALA A 25 -27.94 25.37 -9.45
C ALA A 25 -27.63 25.54 -10.95
N PHE A 26 -28.41 26.36 -11.67
CA PHE A 26 -28.11 26.68 -13.07
C PHE A 26 -26.79 27.44 -13.22
N ALA A 27 -26.53 28.43 -12.36
CA ALA A 27 -25.24 29.14 -12.34
C ALA A 27 -24.06 28.20 -12.03
N GLY A 28 -24.25 27.21 -11.15
CA GLY A 28 -23.26 26.17 -10.86
C GLY A 28 -22.94 25.29 -12.08
N ALA A 29 -23.97 24.79 -12.77
CA ALA A 29 -23.79 24.02 -14.00
C ALA A 29 -23.14 24.84 -15.13
N GLY A 30 -23.51 26.12 -15.27
CA GLY A 30 -22.87 27.05 -16.22
C GLY A 30 -21.45 27.46 -15.85
N ARG A 31 -21.02 27.31 -14.58
CA ARG A 31 -19.60 27.36 -14.18
C ARG A 31 -18.88 26.06 -14.55
N LEU A 32 -19.50 24.89 -14.34
CA LEU A 32 -18.92 23.59 -14.72
C LEU A 32 -18.69 23.47 -16.23
N ALA A 33 -19.68 23.89 -17.05
CA ALA A 33 -19.57 23.92 -18.50
C ALA A 33 -18.33 24.71 -18.97
N ARG A 34 -18.22 25.97 -18.52
CA ARG A 34 -17.10 26.85 -18.90
C ARG A 34 -15.75 26.32 -18.42
N ALA A 35 -15.68 25.73 -17.23
CA ALA A 35 -14.45 25.14 -16.72
C ALA A 35 -14.01 23.89 -17.51
N LEU A 36 -14.96 23.09 -17.99
CA LEU A 36 -14.68 21.95 -18.88
C LEU A 36 -14.10 22.43 -20.22
N PHE A 37 -14.78 23.34 -20.91
CA PHE A 37 -14.29 23.91 -22.18
C PHE A 37 -12.91 24.60 -22.02
N ALA A 38 -12.70 25.33 -20.92
CA ALA A 38 -11.43 26.00 -20.65
C ALA A 38 -10.27 25.03 -20.32
N SER A 39 -10.55 23.85 -19.76
CA SER A 39 -9.50 22.87 -19.41
C SER A 39 -8.84 22.20 -20.63
N ALA A 40 -9.57 22.06 -21.74
CA ALA A 40 -9.06 21.38 -22.94
C ALA A 40 -9.83 21.84 -24.20
N PRO A 41 -9.55 23.06 -24.72
CA PRO A 41 -10.37 23.66 -25.79
C PRO A 41 -10.35 22.84 -27.08
N GLN A 42 -9.19 22.32 -27.50
CA GLN A 42 -9.06 21.49 -28.71
C GLN A 42 -9.87 20.19 -28.59
N ARG A 43 -9.70 19.43 -27.49
CA ARG A 43 -10.46 18.19 -27.28
C ARG A 43 -11.94 18.44 -27.06
N SER A 44 -12.32 19.56 -26.46
CA SER A 44 -13.73 19.98 -26.35
C SER A 44 -14.36 20.27 -27.71
N GLY A 45 -13.60 20.87 -28.64
CA GLY A 45 -14.01 21.07 -30.03
C GLY A 45 -14.15 19.75 -30.80
N VAL A 46 -13.16 18.85 -30.70
CA VAL A 46 -13.21 17.50 -31.31
C VAL A 46 -14.38 16.69 -30.74
N ALA A 47 -14.59 16.73 -29.42
CA ALA A 47 -15.72 16.11 -28.77
C ALA A 47 -17.04 16.67 -29.33
N ALA A 48 -17.22 18.00 -29.35
CA ALA A 48 -18.40 18.66 -29.89
C ALA A 48 -18.69 18.28 -31.36
N GLY A 49 -17.66 18.21 -32.20
CA GLY A 49 -17.77 17.71 -33.58
C GLY A 49 -18.27 16.26 -33.64
N LEU A 50 -17.78 15.38 -32.76
CA LEU A 50 -18.26 14.00 -32.63
C LEU A 50 -19.68 13.92 -32.03
N LEU A 51 -20.11 14.88 -31.20
CA LEU A 51 -21.50 14.97 -30.72
C LEU A 51 -22.46 15.31 -31.87
N LEU A 52 -22.08 16.28 -32.71
CA LEU A 52 -22.82 16.65 -33.92
C LEU A 52 -22.85 15.48 -34.91
N ALA A 53 -21.72 14.85 -35.21
CA ALA A 53 -21.64 13.68 -36.09
C ALA A 53 -22.49 12.50 -35.59
N ALA A 54 -22.50 12.25 -34.27
CA ALA A 54 -23.38 11.24 -33.66
C ALA A 54 -24.87 11.61 -33.83
N THR A 55 -25.23 12.88 -33.62
CA THR A 55 -26.60 13.39 -33.77
C THR A 55 -27.09 13.27 -35.22
N VAL A 56 -26.24 13.63 -36.18
CA VAL A 56 -26.50 13.53 -37.62
C VAL A 56 -26.65 12.06 -38.04
N THR A 57 -25.67 11.21 -37.77
CA THR A 57 -25.70 9.78 -38.17
C THR A 57 -26.85 9.00 -37.52
N GLU A 58 -27.21 9.30 -36.27
CA GLU A 58 -28.38 8.70 -35.60
C GLU A 58 -29.72 9.17 -36.23
N THR A 59 -29.81 10.42 -36.69
CA THR A 59 -31.01 10.97 -37.34
C THR A 59 -31.18 10.44 -38.77
N PHE A 60 -30.10 10.44 -39.57
CA PHE A 60 -30.11 9.83 -40.91
C PHE A 60 -30.43 8.33 -40.86
N GLY A 61 -29.96 7.61 -39.84
CA GLY A 61 -30.27 6.19 -39.62
C GLY A 61 -31.73 5.89 -39.27
N ILE A 62 -32.58 6.91 -39.12
CA ILE A 62 -34.03 6.78 -38.97
C ILE A 62 -34.74 7.24 -40.24
N ALA A 63 -34.30 8.35 -40.84
CA ALA A 63 -34.77 8.79 -42.15
C ALA A 63 -34.66 7.68 -43.22
N LEU A 64 -33.58 6.89 -43.19
CA LEU A 64 -33.35 5.78 -44.12
C LEU A 64 -34.31 4.57 -43.93
N LEU A 65 -34.97 4.45 -42.77
CA LEU A 65 -35.99 3.40 -42.57
C LEU A 65 -37.24 3.65 -43.41
N ILE A 66 -37.56 4.92 -43.72
CA ILE A 66 -38.77 5.28 -44.48
C ILE A 66 -38.69 4.74 -45.93
N PRO A 67 -37.66 5.06 -46.75
CA PRO A 67 -37.49 4.44 -48.07
C PRO A 67 -37.43 2.92 -48.03
N LEU A 68 -36.84 2.33 -46.99
CA LEU A 68 -36.66 0.89 -46.86
C LEU A 68 -37.98 0.15 -46.62
N LEU A 69 -38.95 0.76 -45.93
CA LEU A 69 -40.31 0.23 -45.77
C LEU A 69 -41.11 0.27 -47.09
N TYR A 70 -41.05 1.38 -47.85
CA TYR A 70 -41.64 1.46 -49.20
C TYR A 70 -41.00 0.43 -50.15
N ALA A 71 -39.67 0.31 -50.15
CA ALA A 71 -38.94 -0.65 -50.99
C ALA A 71 -39.17 -2.12 -50.61
N ALA A 72 -39.80 -2.39 -49.46
CA ALA A 72 -40.25 -3.72 -49.05
C ALA A 72 -41.71 -4.04 -49.43
N GLY A 73 -42.39 -3.16 -50.19
CA GLY A 73 -43.76 -3.38 -50.68
C GLY A 73 -44.86 -3.08 -49.66
N LEU A 74 -44.58 -2.29 -48.62
CA LEU A 74 -45.58 -1.88 -47.63
C LEU A 74 -46.41 -0.69 -48.15
N GLU A 75 -47.42 -1.00 -48.96
CA GLU A 75 -48.44 -0.04 -49.39
C GLU A 75 -49.16 0.60 -48.18
N GLY A 76 -49.45 1.90 -48.26
CA GLY A 76 -50.07 2.66 -47.16
C GLY A 76 -49.11 3.26 -46.12
N ALA A 77 -47.80 3.26 -46.38
CA ALA A 77 -46.86 4.13 -45.65
C ALA A 77 -47.24 5.63 -45.82
N PRO A 78 -46.96 6.51 -44.83
CA PRO A 78 -47.50 7.87 -44.81
C PRO A 78 -46.89 8.79 -45.88
N ASP A 79 -47.59 9.01 -47.00
CA ASP A 79 -47.11 9.86 -48.09
C ASP A 79 -46.95 11.35 -47.70
N ALA A 80 -47.74 11.82 -46.73
CA ALA A 80 -47.62 13.17 -46.17
C ALA A 80 -46.31 13.29 -45.35
N GLY A 81 -45.44 14.23 -45.73
CA GLY A 81 -44.16 14.50 -45.06
C GLY A 81 -43.02 13.55 -45.41
N ALA A 82 -43.30 12.24 -45.59
CA ALA A 82 -42.28 11.26 -45.98
C ALA A 82 -41.73 11.47 -47.40
N SER A 83 -42.52 12.05 -48.31
CA SER A 83 -42.16 12.31 -49.71
C SER A 83 -40.82 13.03 -49.86
N GLY A 84 -40.63 14.15 -49.16
CA GLY A 84 -39.39 14.94 -49.23
C GLY A 84 -38.15 14.19 -48.70
N ILE A 85 -38.32 13.30 -47.71
CA ILE A 85 -37.24 12.42 -47.21
C ILE A 85 -36.90 11.36 -48.26
N ARG A 86 -37.92 10.72 -48.85
CA ARG A 86 -37.79 9.72 -49.91
C ARG A 86 -37.10 10.31 -51.15
N GLU A 87 -37.47 11.52 -51.56
CA GLU A 87 -36.84 12.26 -52.68
C GLU A 87 -35.42 12.73 -52.36
N ALA A 88 -35.10 13.08 -51.11
CA ALA A 88 -33.73 13.42 -50.71
C ALA A 88 -32.82 12.18 -50.77
N VAL A 89 -33.29 11.02 -50.29
CA VAL A 89 -32.54 9.76 -50.37
C VAL A 89 -32.42 9.27 -51.82
N ALA A 90 -33.48 9.37 -52.62
CA ALA A 90 -33.44 8.99 -54.04
C ALA A 90 -32.46 9.84 -54.85
N ARG A 91 -32.47 11.18 -54.68
CA ARG A 91 -31.48 12.07 -55.30
C ARG A 91 -30.05 11.77 -54.83
N GLY A 92 -29.87 11.41 -53.55
CA GLY A 92 -28.57 10.99 -53.01
C GLY A 92 -28.06 9.68 -53.65
N ALA A 93 -28.93 8.69 -53.87
CA ALA A 93 -28.59 7.45 -54.55
C ALA A 93 -28.25 7.68 -56.03
N GLN A 94 -29.06 8.47 -56.74
CA GLN A 94 -28.81 8.87 -58.13
C GLN A 94 -27.49 9.63 -58.30
N ALA A 95 -27.17 10.57 -57.39
CA ALA A 95 -25.89 11.28 -57.39
C ALA A 95 -24.68 10.37 -57.09
N ALA A 96 -24.89 9.20 -56.50
CA ALA A 96 -23.89 8.15 -56.31
C ALA A 96 -23.85 7.11 -57.46
N GLY A 97 -24.67 7.27 -58.50
CA GLY A 97 -24.78 6.32 -59.61
C GLY A 97 -25.47 5.00 -59.25
N LEU A 98 -26.28 4.98 -58.17
CA LEU A 98 -26.95 3.78 -57.67
C LEU A 98 -28.46 3.91 -57.76
N GLU A 99 -29.13 2.87 -58.26
CA GLU A 99 -30.58 2.75 -58.13
C GLU A 99 -30.96 2.40 -56.68
N PRO A 100 -32.01 3.02 -56.11
CA PRO A 100 -32.42 2.83 -54.71
C PRO A 100 -33.19 1.51 -54.48
N THR A 101 -32.60 0.39 -54.93
CA THR A 101 -33.14 -0.96 -54.75
C THR A 101 -33.02 -1.43 -53.30
N LEU A 102 -33.86 -2.38 -52.88
CA LEU A 102 -33.87 -2.89 -51.51
C LEU A 102 -32.50 -3.40 -51.00
N PRO A 103 -31.67 -4.13 -51.79
CA PRO A 103 -30.33 -4.52 -51.36
C PRO A 103 -29.37 -3.33 -51.15
N VAL A 104 -29.46 -2.29 -51.99
CA VAL A 104 -28.65 -1.07 -51.87
C VAL A 104 -29.03 -0.29 -50.61
N LEU A 105 -30.33 -0.16 -50.33
CA LEU A 105 -30.83 0.49 -49.11
C LEU A 105 -30.43 -0.27 -47.83
N LEU A 106 -30.49 -1.61 -47.85
CA LEU A 106 -30.01 -2.46 -46.75
C LEU A 106 -28.50 -2.32 -46.53
N GLY A 107 -27.70 -2.34 -47.61
CA GLY A 107 -26.25 -2.12 -47.54
C GLY A 107 -25.90 -0.74 -46.97
N ALA A 108 -26.58 0.31 -47.43
CA ALA A 108 -26.42 1.67 -46.89
C ALA A 108 -26.80 1.76 -45.41
N PHE A 109 -27.86 1.06 -44.97
CA PHE A 109 -28.27 1.01 -43.57
C PHE A 109 -27.22 0.33 -42.67
N VAL A 110 -26.64 -0.79 -43.12
CA VAL A 110 -25.54 -1.48 -42.40
C VAL A 110 -24.28 -0.60 -42.34
N LEU A 111 -23.90 0.05 -43.44
CA LEU A 111 -22.74 0.95 -43.48
C LEU A 111 -22.94 2.17 -42.57
N LEU A 112 -24.13 2.75 -42.53
CA LEU A 112 -24.48 3.85 -41.63
C LEU A 112 -24.52 3.41 -40.16
N ALA A 113 -24.94 2.18 -39.86
CA ALA A 113 -24.86 1.60 -38.51
C ALA A 113 -23.39 1.37 -38.07
N ALA A 114 -22.52 0.95 -38.99
CA ALA A 114 -21.08 0.83 -38.73
C ALA A 114 -20.42 2.20 -38.48
N LEU A 115 -20.72 3.20 -39.34
CA LEU A 115 -20.24 4.58 -39.17
C LEU A 115 -20.70 5.19 -37.83
N ARG A 116 -21.99 5.05 -37.50
CA ARG A 116 -22.56 5.44 -36.20
C ARG A 116 -21.79 4.79 -35.03
N SER A 117 -21.44 3.52 -35.16
CA SER A 117 -20.72 2.76 -34.12
C SER A 117 -19.28 3.25 -33.95
N ALA A 118 -18.58 3.54 -35.05
CA ALA A 118 -17.23 4.13 -35.03
C ALA A 118 -17.23 5.56 -34.43
N VAL A 119 -18.20 6.40 -34.81
CA VAL A 119 -18.38 7.74 -34.24
C VAL A 119 -18.70 7.66 -32.74
N ALA A 120 -19.56 6.73 -32.31
CA ALA A 120 -19.88 6.52 -30.89
C ALA A 120 -18.67 6.05 -30.08
N TRP A 121 -17.87 5.11 -30.61
CA TRP A 121 -16.64 4.64 -29.98
C TRP A 121 -15.63 5.80 -29.82
N GLN A 122 -15.34 6.54 -30.89
CA GLN A 122 -14.40 7.66 -30.83
C GLN A 122 -14.90 8.77 -29.90
N ARG A 123 -16.21 9.07 -29.91
CA ARG A 123 -16.85 10.00 -28.96
C ARG A 123 -16.59 9.58 -27.51
N ASP A 124 -16.88 8.33 -27.15
CA ASP A 124 -16.83 7.89 -25.76
C ASP A 124 -15.39 7.78 -25.24
N VAL A 125 -14.42 7.49 -26.12
CA VAL A 125 -12.97 7.62 -25.83
C VAL A 125 -12.59 9.08 -25.58
N GLN A 126 -12.94 10.02 -26.47
CA GLN A 126 -12.57 11.44 -26.34
C GLN A 126 -13.23 12.10 -25.11
N LEU A 127 -14.50 11.77 -24.80
CA LEU A 127 -15.17 12.24 -23.59
C LEU A 127 -14.52 11.69 -22.31
N THR A 128 -14.02 10.46 -22.33
CA THR A 128 -13.30 9.87 -21.19
C THR A 128 -11.94 10.54 -20.99
N ALA A 129 -11.22 10.87 -22.07
CA ALA A 129 -9.96 11.62 -22.00
C ALA A 129 -10.17 13.05 -21.48
N LEU A 130 -11.13 13.79 -22.06
CA LEU A 130 -11.52 15.14 -21.66
C LEU A 130 -11.88 15.23 -20.16
N ARG A 131 -12.56 14.21 -19.62
CA ARG A 131 -12.84 14.12 -18.18
C ARG A 131 -11.57 14.06 -17.34
N PHE A 132 -10.61 13.20 -17.69
CA PHE A 132 -9.39 13.05 -16.89
C PHE A 132 -8.56 14.34 -16.91
N GLU A 133 -8.40 14.95 -18.10
CA GLU A 133 -7.73 16.25 -18.28
C GLU A 133 -8.37 17.37 -17.44
N PHE A 134 -9.71 17.46 -17.43
CA PHE A 134 -10.45 18.38 -16.55
C PHE A 134 -10.22 18.10 -15.07
N VAL A 135 -10.26 16.83 -14.66
CA VAL A 135 -10.08 16.41 -13.25
C VAL A 135 -8.66 16.70 -12.77
N ASP A 136 -7.64 16.38 -13.57
CA ASP A 136 -6.25 16.53 -13.18
C ASP A 136 -5.82 18.00 -13.24
N GLY A 137 -6.27 18.79 -14.21
CA GLY A 137 -6.10 20.25 -14.19
C GLY A 137 -6.84 20.92 -13.01
N LEU A 138 -7.97 20.39 -12.55
CA LEU A 138 -8.65 20.85 -11.32
C LEU A 138 -7.86 20.47 -10.05
N ARG A 139 -7.27 19.26 -9.99
CA ARG A 139 -6.34 18.88 -8.90
C ARG A 139 -5.12 19.78 -8.86
N GLU A 140 -4.50 20.04 -10.01
CA GLU A 140 -3.31 20.88 -10.14
C GLU A 140 -3.57 22.30 -9.65
N ARG A 141 -4.65 22.96 -10.10
CA ARG A 141 -5.00 24.31 -9.62
C ARG A 141 -5.32 24.35 -8.13
N LEU A 142 -6.04 23.35 -7.60
CA LEU A 142 -6.32 23.27 -6.16
C LEU A 142 -5.04 23.05 -5.33
N TYR A 143 -4.15 22.16 -5.78
CA TYR A 143 -2.88 21.88 -5.11
C TYR A 143 -1.95 23.09 -5.15
N THR A 144 -1.81 23.74 -6.31
CA THR A 144 -1.05 24.98 -6.50
C THR A 144 -1.63 26.13 -5.66
N SER A 145 -2.96 26.29 -5.62
CA SER A 145 -3.60 27.30 -4.76
C SER A 145 -3.39 27.00 -3.27
N THR A 146 -3.37 25.72 -2.87
CA THR A 146 -3.05 25.31 -1.49
C THR A 146 -1.60 25.63 -1.15
N ALA A 147 -0.65 25.42 -2.08
CA ALA A 147 0.77 25.71 -1.89
C ALA A 147 1.10 27.21 -1.92
N ALA A 148 0.25 28.04 -2.55
CA ALA A 148 0.40 29.49 -2.59
C ALA A 148 -0.31 30.23 -1.45
N ALA A 149 -1.28 29.61 -0.78
CA ALA A 149 -2.09 30.24 0.27
C ALA A 149 -1.27 30.62 1.52
N ALA A 150 -1.56 31.80 2.08
CA ALA A 150 -0.93 32.32 3.27
C ALA A 150 -1.19 31.44 4.51
N TRP A 151 -0.17 31.29 5.34
CA TRP A 151 -0.15 30.37 6.50
C TRP A 151 -1.36 30.50 7.45
N PRO A 152 -1.86 31.71 7.82
CA PRO A 152 -3.04 31.84 8.68
C PRO A 152 -4.31 31.18 8.12
N VAL A 153 -4.48 31.16 6.79
CA VAL A 153 -5.67 30.59 6.13
C VAL A 153 -5.56 29.06 6.02
N LEU A 154 -4.34 28.52 6.00
CA LEU A 154 -4.09 27.08 6.08
C LEU A 154 -4.29 26.56 7.51
N VAL A 155 -3.75 27.24 8.53
CA VAL A 155 -3.85 26.82 9.94
C VAL A 155 -5.30 26.85 10.46
N ARG A 156 -6.12 27.81 10.00
CA ARG A 156 -7.57 27.86 10.33
C ARG A 156 -8.41 26.76 9.65
N ARG A 157 -7.85 25.93 8.76
CA ARG A 157 -8.57 24.87 8.02
C ARG A 157 -8.18 23.48 8.50
N ARG A 158 -9.13 22.55 8.55
CA ARG A 158 -8.83 21.14 8.79
C ARG A 158 -8.17 20.54 7.55
N SER A 159 -7.04 19.86 7.73
CA SER A 159 -6.35 19.13 6.65
C SER A 159 -7.23 18.06 6.02
N SER A 160 -8.14 17.45 6.80
CA SER A 160 -9.12 16.46 6.36
C SER A 160 -10.15 16.99 5.36
N ASP A 161 -10.58 18.26 5.48
CA ASP A 161 -11.46 18.90 4.51
C ASP A 161 -10.75 19.11 3.16
N LEU A 162 -9.49 19.59 3.18
CA LEU A 162 -8.68 19.77 1.97
C LEU A 162 -8.40 18.44 1.26
N LEU A 163 -8.11 17.38 2.01
CA LEU A 163 -7.93 16.02 1.49
C LEU A 163 -9.24 15.46 0.89
N HIS A 164 -10.39 15.71 1.52
CA HIS A 164 -11.69 15.32 0.95
C HIS A 164 -11.96 16.01 -0.40
N VAL A 165 -11.68 17.31 -0.50
CA VAL A 165 -11.86 18.06 -1.76
C VAL A 165 -10.98 17.47 -2.87
N LEU A 166 -9.66 17.36 -2.63
CA LEU A 166 -8.68 16.87 -3.61
C LEU A 166 -8.93 15.42 -4.08
N THR A 167 -9.42 14.56 -3.18
CA THR A 167 -9.61 13.12 -3.47
C THR A 167 -11.00 12.78 -3.98
N HIS A 168 -12.06 13.39 -3.43
CA HIS A 168 -13.44 12.94 -3.62
C HIS A 168 -14.32 13.95 -4.37
N ASP A 169 -14.37 15.22 -3.95
CA ASP A 169 -15.27 16.20 -4.60
C ASP A 169 -14.79 16.61 -6.00
N VAL A 170 -13.47 16.67 -6.23
CA VAL A 170 -12.89 16.80 -7.58
C VAL A 170 -13.21 15.59 -8.46
N GLY A 171 -13.21 14.38 -7.89
CA GLY A 171 -13.65 13.16 -8.57
C GLY A 171 -15.14 13.19 -8.93
N ARG A 172 -15.99 13.69 -8.03
CA ARG A 172 -17.42 13.94 -8.29
C ARG A 172 -17.59 14.96 -9.42
N ALA A 173 -16.90 16.10 -9.38
CA ALA A 173 -16.96 17.12 -10.42
C ALA A 173 -16.67 16.54 -11.83
N GLY A 174 -15.70 15.63 -11.95
CA GLY A 174 -15.43 14.90 -13.18
C GLY A 174 -16.59 14.04 -13.69
N GLN A 175 -17.33 13.36 -12.80
CA GLN A 175 -18.56 12.64 -13.18
C GLN A 175 -19.67 13.62 -13.59
N GLY A 176 -19.77 14.77 -12.92
CA GLY A 176 -20.69 15.85 -13.28
C GLY A 176 -20.42 16.41 -14.68
N ALA A 177 -19.15 16.53 -15.06
CA ALA A 177 -18.75 16.92 -16.42
C ALA A 177 -19.21 15.90 -17.47
N ILE A 178 -19.13 14.58 -17.19
CA ILE A 178 -19.71 13.55 -18.08
C ILE A 178 -21.23 13.77 -18.23
N HIS A 179 -21.97 13.81 -17.12
CA HIS A 179 -23.44 13.90 -17.17
C HIS A 179 -23.94 15.22 -17.77
N LEU A 180 -23.18 16.30 -17.63
CA LEU A 180 -23.45 17.57 -18.31
C LEU A 180 -23.32 17.41 -19.84
N VAL A 181 -22.25 16.77 -20.32
CA VAL A 181 -22.07 16.55 -21.76
C VAL A 181 -23.04 15.50 -22.30
N GLN A 182 -23.23 14.37 -21.62
CA GLN A 182 -24.20 13.34 -22.00
C GLN A 182 -25.64 13.88 -22.01
N GLY A 183 -26.00 14.75 -21.06
CA GLY A 183 -27.25 15.50 -21.07
C GLY A 183 -27.35 16.45 -22.26
N SER A 184 -26.27 17.14 -22.62
CA SER A 184 -26.24 18.04 -23.79
C SER A 184 -26.41 17.28 -25.11
N VAL A 185 -25.78 16.09 -25.23
CA VAL A 185 -25.96 15.16 -26.35
C VAL A 185 -27.39 14.63 -26.41
N GLY A 186 -27.92 14.18 -25.26
CA GLY A 186 -29.30 13.70 -25.15
C GLY A 186 -30.32 14.76 -25.54
N ALA A 187 -30.05 16.04 -25.25
CA ALA A 187 -30.90 17.16 -25.61
C ALA A 187 -30.83 17.46 -27.12
N ALA A 188 -29.62 17.52 -27.70
CA ALA A 188 -29.45 17.69 -29.14
C ALA A 188 -30.11 16.55 -29.94
N LEU A 189 -29.93 15.30 -29.49
CA LEU A 189 -30.64 14.13 -30.04
C LEU A 189 -32.16 14.27 -29.87
N ALA A 190 -32.67 14.58 -28.68
CA ALA A 190 -34.11 14.72 -28.46
C ALA A 190 -34.73 15.82 -29.32
N VAL A 191 -34.02 16.95 -29.55
CA VAL A 191 -34.46 18.02 -30.46
C VAL A 191 -34.41 17.57 -31.92
N ALA A 192 -33.37 16.86 -32.36
CA ALA A 192 -33.30 16.31 -33.72
C ALA A 192 -34.39 15.25 -33.99
N GLN A 193 -34.68 14.40 -32.99
CA GLN A 193 -35.77 13.42 -33.04
C GLN A 193 -37.15 14.09 -33.01
N ALA A 194 -37.32 15.18 -32.25
CA ALA A 194 -38.54 15.98 -32.25
C ALA A 194 -38.77 16.67 -33.62
N ALA A 195 -37.73 17.26 -34.19
CA ALA A 195 -37.80 17.88 -35.52
C ALA A 195 -38.12 16.85 -36.62
N LEU A 196 -37.51 15.67 -36.57
CA LEU A 196 -37.82 14.57 -37.48
C LEU A 196 -39.27 14.07 -37.29
N ALA A 197 -39.76 13.98 -36.05
CA ALA A 197 -41.15 13.62 -35.78
C ALA A 197 -42.13 14.65 -36.38
N VAL A 198 -41.86 15.96 -36.21
CA VAL A 198 -42.68 17.04 -36.80
C VAL A 198 -42.64 17.00 -38.33
N ALA A 199 -41.49 16.71 -38.93
CA ALA A 199 -41.34 16.58 -40.38
C ALA A 199 -42.09 15.37 -40.97
N ILE A 200 -42.23 14.28 -40.20
CA ILE A 200 -42.99 13.09 -40.60
C ILE A 200 -44.50 13.28 -40.37
N SER A 201 -44.93 13.79 -39.21
CA SER A 201 -46.34 14.08 -38.94
C SER A 201 -46.50 15.10 -37.80
N PRO A 202 -46.83 16.37 -38.10
CA PRO A 202 -47.03 17.42 -37.09
C PRO A 202 -48.03 17.09 -35.97
N PRO A 203 -49.24 16.53 -36.23
CA PRO A 203 -50.20 16.26 -35.14
C PRO A 203 -49.74 15.15 -34.20
N LEU A 204 -49.09 14.10 -34.72
CA LEU A 204 -48.56 13.00 -33.90
C LEU A 204 -47.35 13.46 -33.09
N ALA A 205 -46.48 14.28 -33.69
CA ALA A 205 -45.36 14.91 -33.01
C ALA A 205 -45.83 15.83 -31.87
N PHE A 206 -46.89 16.61 -32.06
CA PHE A 206 -47.47 17.44 -30.99
C PHE A 206 -47.92 16.59 -29.79
N GLY A 207 -48.63 15.48 -30.03
CA GLY A 207 -49.03 14.55 -28.97
C GLY A 207 -47.84 13.95 -28.21
N ILE A 208 -46.80 13.50 -28.92
CA ILE A 208 -45.56 12.98 -28.32
C ILE A 208 -44.85 14.06 -27.49
N LEU A 209 -44.74 15.29 -28.00
CA LEU A 209 -44.04 16.40 -27.35
C LEU A 209 -44.80 16.95 -26.14
N LEU A 210 -46.13 16.98 -26.18
CA LEU A 210 -46.97 17.34 -25.04
C LEU A 210 -46.74 16.37 -23.87
N MET A 211 -46.79 15.06 -24.14
CA MET A 211 -46.55 14.04 -23.12
C MET A 211 -45.11 14.05 -22.60
N ALA A 212 -44.12 14.30 -23.48
CA ALA A 212 -42.73 14.52 -23.08
C ALA A 212 -42.59 15.71 -22.11
N GLY A 213 -43.25 16.84 -22.41
CA GLY A 213 -43.28 18.03 -21.56
C GLY A 213 -43.87 17.76 -20.18
N VAL A 214 -45.03 17.09 -20.12
CA VAL A 214 -45.69 16.70 -18.86
C VAL A 214 -44.77 15.82 -18.00
N LEU A 215 -44.12 14.81 -18.59
CA LEU A 215 -43.21 13.91 -17.87
C LEU A 215 -41.94 14.63 -17.37
N LEU A 216 -41.42 15.61 -18.12
CA LEU A 216 -40.29 16.44 -17.69
C LEU A 216 -40.66 17.38 -16.53
N VAL A 217 -41.83 18.02 -16.58
CA VAL A 217 -42.34 18.87 -15.48
C VAL A 217 -42.55 18.05 -14.21
N ALA A 218 -43.16 16.86 -14.32
CA ALA A 218 -43.37 15.94 -13.21
C ALA A 218 -42.05 15.47 -12.55
N ALA A 219 -40.93 15.43 -13.29
CA ALA A 219 -39.62 15.07 -12.75
C ALA A 219 -38.93 16.20 -11.95
N GLY A 220 -39.38 17.45 -12.08
CA GLY A 220 -38.76 18.63 -11.46
C GLY A 220 -38.54 18.55 -9.94
N PRO A 221 -39.56 18.20 -9.13
CA PRO A 221 -39.42 18.06 -7.67
C PRO A 221 -38.37 17.02 -7.26
N LEU A 222 -38.24 15.94 -8.03
CA LEU A 222 -37.31 14.84 -7.76
C LEU A 222 -35.85 15.27 -7.96
N ALA A 223 -35.58 16.15 -8.91
CA ALA A 223 -34.26 16.76 -9.09
C ALA A 223 -33.90 17.69 -7.92
N GLY A 224 -34.87 18.36 -7.30
CA GLY A 224 -34.67 19.13 -6.06
C GLY A 224 -34.17 18.25 -4.91
N ARG A 225 -34.83 17.10 -4.70
CA ARG A 225 -34.43 16.10 -3.68
C ARG A 225 -33.06 15.48 -3.96
N SER A 226 -32.68 15.31 -5.23
CA SER A 226 -31.32 14.85 -5.60
C SER A 226 -30.21 15.81 -5.14
N ARG A 227 -30.44 17.13 -5.17
CA ARG A 227 -29.47 18.15 -4.69
C ARG A 227 -29.25 18.04 -3.19
N GLU A 228 -30.33 18.01 -2.42
CA GLU A 228 -30.29 17.90 -0.96
C GLU A 228 -29.53 16.64 -0.49
N LEU A 229 -29.78 15.50 -1.15
CA LEU A 229 -29.03 14.26 -0.89
C LEU A 229 -27.56 14.37 -1.32
N GLY A 230 -27.24 15.20 -2.32
CA GLY A 230 -25.88 15.54 -2.72
C GLY A 230 -25.14 16.41 -1.69
N ASP A 231 -25.81 17.40 -1.09
CA ASP A 231 -25.29 18.23 0.01
C ASP A 231 -25.00 17.38 1.25
N ARG A 232 -25.97 16.55 1.66
CA ARG A 232 -25.85 15.61 2.78
C ARG A 232 -24.73 14.59 2.55
N LEU A 233 -24.51 14.13 1.32
CA LEU A 233 -23.39 13.26 0.97
C LEU A 233 -22.04 13.97 1.08
N THR A 234 -21.92 15.24 0.67
CA THR A 234 -20.70 16.05 0.87
C THR A 234 -20.38 16.22 2.35
N ALA A 235 -21.39 16.50 3.18
CA ALA A 235 -21.22 16.63 4.63
C ALA A 235 -20.80 15.31 5.30
N GLY A 236 -21.46 14.20 4.95
CA GLY A 236 -21.11 12.86 5.43
C GLY A 236 -19.71 12.41 4.98
N GLY A 237 -19.30 12.75 3.76
CA GLY A 237 -17.97 12.49 3.22
C GLY A 237 -16.87 13.17 4.02
N ARG A 238 -17.03 14.47 4.34
CA ARG A 238 -16.09 15.22 5.18
C ARG A 238 -16.02 14.65 6.60
N ALA A 239 -17.16 14.28 7.21
CA ALA A 239 -17.18 13.62 8.52
C ALA A 239 -16.47 12.25 8.52
N ALA A 240 -16.66 11.44 7.47
CA ALA A 240 -15.98 10.16 7.31
C ALA A 240 -14.46 10.31 7.09
N HIS A 241 -14.04 11.34 6.34
CA HIS A 241 -12.63 11.64 6.13
C HIS A 241 -11.97 12.17 7.42
N ALA A 242 -12.65 13.04 8.17
CA ALA A 242 -12.23 13.51 9.48
C ALA A 242 -12.00 12.34 10.44
N ALA A 243 -13.01 11.47 10.66
CA ALA A 243 -12.90 10.30 11.54
C ALA A 243 -11.74 9.35 11.15
N MET A 244 -11.46 9.18 9.86
CA MET A 244 -10.29 8.42 9.38
C MET A 244 -8.97 9.12 9.74
N THR A 245 -8.83 10.42 9.42
CA THR A 245 -7.58 11.16 9.66
C THR A 245 -7.29 11.41 11.13
N GLU A 246 -8.32 11.67 11.95
CA GLU A 246 -8.23 11.85 13.39
C GLU A 246 -7.80 10.53 14.06
N PHE A 247 -8.38 9.39 13.69
CA PHE A 247 -7.95 8.08 14.21
C PHE A 247 -6.53 7.68 13.75
N LEU A 248 -6.12 8.02 12.53
CA LEU A 248 -4.76 7.70 12.05
C LEU A 248 -3.70 8.59 12.71
N GLY A 249 -3.95 9.90 12.85
CA GLY A 249 -3.05 10.82 13.55
C GLY A 249 -3.00 10.56 15.05
N GLY A 250 -4.16 10.30 15.66
CA GLY A 250 -4.31 9.96 17.07
C GLY A 250 -4.06 8.49 17.41
N LEU A 251 -3.56 7.65 16.49
CA LEU A 251 -3.54 6.18 16.66
C LEU A 251 -2.81 5.72 17.93
N LYS A 252 -1.73 6.38 18.32
CA LYS A 252 -1.02 6.08 19.58
C LYS A 252 -1.90 6.38 20.80
N LEU A 253 -2.59 7.52 20.79
CA LEU A 253 -3.50 7.94 21.87
C LEU A 253 -4.69 6.98 21.98
N ALA A 254 -5.30 6.64 20.85
CA ALA A 254 -6.40 5.68 20.79
C ALA A 254 -6.02 4.29 21.33
N ARG A 255 -4.74 3.88 21.18
CA ARG A 255 -4.20 2.67 21.80
C ARG A 255 -3.94 2.82 23.31
N SER A 256 -3.35 3.94 23.76
CA SER A 256 -3.03 4.13 25.18
C SER A 256 -4.26 4.37 26.07
N GLU A 257 -5.32 4.95 25.51
CA GLU A 257 -6.60 5.20 26.21
C GLU A 257 -7.62 4.05 26.02
N ALA A 258 -7.29 3.00 25.26
CA ALA A 258 -8.21 1.95 24.82
C ALA A 258 -9.50 2.47 24.13
N THR A 259 -9.42 3.60 23.43
CA THR A 259 -10.55 4.26 22.77
C THR A 259 -10.73 3.84 21.30
N GLU A 260 -10.07 2.79 20.82
CA GLU A 260 -10.23 2.33 19.42
C GLU A 260 -11.66 1.92 19.12
N ALA A 261 -12.36 1.31 20.07
CA ALA A 261 -13.78 0.95 19.93
C ALA A 261 -14.70 2.18 19.81
N ARG A 262 -14.28 3.37 20.27
CA ARG A 262 -14.99 4.64 20.02
C ARG A 262 -14.74 5.10 18.57
N HIS A 263 -13.48 5.23 18.19
CA HIS A 263 -13.07 5.63 16.83
C HIS A 263 -13.66 4.73 15.74
N VAL A 264 -13.68 3.40 15.94
CA VAL A 264 -14.31 2.44 15.04
C VAL A 264 -15.83 2.65 14.95
N ARG A 265 -16.51 2.91 16.07
CA ARG A 265 -17.95 3.23 16.06
C ARG A 265 -18.24 4.53 15.30
N ASP A 266 -17.46 5.58 15.52
CA ASP A 266 -17.68 6.88 14.90
C ASP A 266 -17.35 6.86 13.39
N PHE A 267 -16.30 6.15 12.98
CA PHE A 267 -16.03 5.81 11.58
C PHE A 267 -17.17 5.00 10.95
N THR A 268 -17.64 3.93 11.60
CA THR A 268 -18.74 3.09 11.10
C THR A 268 -20.06 3.86 11.03
N ARG A 269 -20.34 4.79 11.95
CA ARG A 269 -21.47 5.72 11.90
C ARG A 269 -21.39 6.61 10.64
N ALA A 270 -20.28 7.33 10.44
CA ALA A 270 -20.13 8.20 9.27
C ALA A 270 -20.33 7.44 7.93
N PHE A 271 -19.73 6.25 7.79
CA PHE A 271 -19.94 5.41 6.61
C PHE A 271 -21.34 4.79 6.51
N ALA A 272 -22.02 4.52 7.63
CA ALA A 272 -23.42 4.09 7.61
C ALA A 272 -24.35 5.24 7.20
N ASP A 273 -24.04 6.47 7.58
CA ASP A 273 -24.82 7.67 7.26
C ASP A 273 -24.68 8.03 5.77
N MET A 274 -23.46 8.03 5.24
CA MET A 274 -23.20 8.12 3.80
C MET A 274 -23.93 7.01 3.03
N ARG A 275 -23.88 5.76 3.51
CA ARG A 275 -24.59 4.63 2.89
C ARG A 275 -26.11 4.83 2.88
N ARG A 276 -26.71 5.40 3.94
CA ARG A 276 -28.13 5.76 3.94
C ARG A 276 -28.45 6.83 2.88
N GLN A 277 -27.67 7.92 2.81
CA GLN A 277 -27.88 8.96 1.77
C GLN A 277 -27.75 8.39 0.35
N GLN A 278 -26.76 7.51 0.10
CA GLN A 278 -26.56 6.89 -1.21
C GLN A 278 -27.69 5.93 -1.59
N ILE A 279 -28.22 5.17 -0.62
CA ILE A 279 -29.39 4.30 -0.81
C ILE A 279 -30.64 5.14 -1.07
N ASP A 280 -30.86 6.23 -0.34
CA ASP A 280 -32.04 7.08 -0.51
C ASP A 280 -31.98 7.92 -1.80
N PHE A 281 -30.80 8.30 -2.28
CA PHE A 281 -30.60 8.82 -3.64
C PHE A 281 -30.92 7.76 -4.69
N THR A 282 -30.43 6.53 -4.50
CA THR A 282 -30.70 5.41 -5.42
C THR A 282 -32.19 5.07 -5.47
N ARG A 283 -32.88 5.03 -4.32
CA ARG A 283 -34.34 4.88 -4.20
C ARG A 283 -35.07 6.01 -4.94
N THR A 284 -34.71 7.26 -4.69
CA THR A 284 -35.31 8.44 -5.35
C THR A 284 -35.15 8.36 -6.88
N ARG A 285 -33.97 7.94 -7.37
CA ARG A 285 -33.68 7.75 -8.80
C ARG A 285 -34.45 6.57 -9.42
N VAL A 286 -34.52 5.43 -8.72
CA VAL A 286 -35.24 4.24 -9.20
C VAL A 286 -36.74 4.49 -9.22
N ALA A 287 -37.30 5.14 -8.19
CA ALA A 287 -38.69 5.56 -8.17
C ALA A 287 -38.99 6.58 -9.29
N ALA A 288 -38.12 7.56 -9.51
CA ALA A 288 -38.24 8.50 -10.64
C ALA A 288 -38.26 7.78 -11.99
N ARG A 289 -37.32 6.86 -12.22
CA ARG A 289 -37.26 6.04 -13.44
C ARG A 289 -38.48 5.13 -13.60
N ALA A 290 -38.98 4.54 -12.52
CA ALA A 290 -40.17 3.68 -12.57
C ALA A 290 -41.43 4.49 -12.91
N LEU A 291 -41.65 5.63 -12.23
CA LEU A 291 -42.75 6.54 -12.52
C LEU A 291 -42.70 7.06 -13.96
N PHE A 292 -41.53 7.48 -14.44
CA PHE A 292 -41.34 7.95 -15.80
C PHE A 292 -41.52 6.81 -16.81
N ASN A 293 -41.02 5.60 -16.55
CA ASN A 293 -41.25 4.41 -17.41
C ASN A 293 -42.74 4.05 -17.52
N VAL A 294 -43.50 4.07 -16.42
CA VAL A 294 -44.93 3.74 -16.44
C VAL A 294 -45.72 4.85 -17.12
N GLY A 295 -45.45 6.12 -16.79
CA GLY A 295 -46.05 7.28 -17.46
C GLY A 295 -45.72 7.33 -18.96
N ALA A 296 -44.53 6.90 -19.35
CA ALA A 296 -44.10 6.75 -20.74
C ALA A 296 -44.93 5.71 -21.51
N VAL A 297 -45.10 4.50 -20.95
CA VAL A 297 -45.92 3.45 -21.59
C VAL A 297 -47.40 3.83 -21.62
N ALA A 298 -47.92 4.44 -20.55
CA ALA A 298 -49.29 4.95 -20.51
C ALA A 298 -49.52 6.08 -21.53
N ALA A 299 -48.54 6.98 -21.70
CA ALA A 299 -48.59 8.03 -22.73
C ALA A 299 -48.63 7.46 -24.15
N LEU A 300 -47.81 6.45 -24.45
CA LEU A 300 -47.84 5.77 -25.75
C LEU A 300 -49.16 5.04 -25.99
N ALA A 301 -49.70 4.34 -24.98
CA ALA A 301 -50.99 3.67 -25.08
C ALA A 301 -52.15 4.67 -25.30
N ALA A 302 -52.15 5.81 -24.59
CA ALA A 302 -53.12 6.87 -24.79
C ALA A 302 -53.01 7.51 -26.18
N LEU A 303 -51.79 7.75 -26.67
CA LEU A 303 -51.53 8.29 -28.01
C LEU A 303 -52.02 7.35 -29.12
N VAL A 304 -51.77 6.04 -28.99
CA VAL A 304 -52.30 5.02 -29.92
C VAL A 304 -53.84 4.98 -29.88
N TRP A 305 -54.44 5.00 -28.68
CA TRP A 305 -55.90 4.99 -28.54
C TRP A 305 -56.56 6.24 -29.15
N VAL A 306 -56.02 7.44 -28.90
CA VAL A 306 -56.51 8.68 -29.52
C VAL A 306 -56.33 8.65 -31.04
N GLY A 307 -55.17 8.17 -31.50
CA GLY A 307 -54.85 8.01 -32.92
C GLY A 307 -55.87 7.14 -33.67
N VAL A 308 -56.17 5.96 -33.12
CA VAL A 308 -57.19 5.05 -33.69
C VAL A 308 -58.61 5.64 -33.56
N ARG A 309 -58.98 6.18 -32.39
CA ARG A 309 -60.39 6.52 -32.11
C ARG A 309 -60.87 7.83 -32.74
N TYR A 310 -59.98 8.81 -32.89
CA TYR A 310 -60.31 10.19 -33.29
C TYR A 310 -59.52 10.72 -34.49
N ALA A 311 -58.33 10.20 -34.78
CA ALA A 311 -57.52 10.64 -35.92
C ALA A 311 -57.54 9.68 -37.13
N GLY A 312 -58.15 8.49 -36.99
CA GLY A 312 -58.34 7.54 -38.09
C GLY A 312 -57.06 6.90 -38.63
N LEU A 313 -56.00 6.83 -37.81
CA LEU A 313 -54.66 6.42 -38.26
C LEU A 313 -54.61 4.96 -38.73
N ASN A 314 -53.90 4.75 -39.84
CA ASN A 314 -53.64 3.46 -40.45
C ASN A 314 -52.51 2.70 -39.74
N LEU A 315 -52.44 1.38 -39.93
CA LEU A 315 -51.45 0.52 -39.27
C LEU A 315 -49.98 0.97 -39.51
N PRO A 316 -49.55 1.42 -40.71
CA PRO A 316 -48.19 1.92 -40.92
C PRO A 316 -47.90 3.22 -40.14
N GLU A 317 -48.89 4.11 -40.01
CA GLU A 317 -48.77 5.36 -39.25
C GLU A 317 -48.60 5.10 -37.76
N LEU A 318 -49.37 4.14 -37.22
CA LEU A 318 -49.25 3.66 -35.85
C LEU A 318 -47.87 3.01 -35.60
N ALA A 319 -47.35 2.25 -36.56
CA ALA A 319 -46.02 1.65 -36.48
C ALA A 319 -44.90 2.71 -36.49
N VAL A 320 -44.98 3.73 -37.36
CA VAL A 320 -44.05 4.87 -37.39
C VAL A 320 -44.13 5.68 -36.09
N MET A 321 -45.33 5.94 -35.57
CA MET A 321 -45.54 6.63 -34.30
C MET A 321 -44.93 5.85 -33.11
N ALA A 322 -45.13 4.53 -33.05
CA ALA A 322 -44.54 3.67 -32.04
C ALA A 322 -43.00 3.61 -32.15
N LEU A 323 -42.44 3.63 -33.37
CA LEU A 323 -41.00 3.69 -33.62
C LEU A 323 -40.38 5.01 -33.13
N ILE A 324 -41.03 6.15 -33.43
CA ILE A 324 -40.58 7.48 -32.98
C ILE A 324 -40.64 7.58 -31.46
N ALA A 325 -41.78 7.23 -30.85
CA ALA A 325 -41.95 7.24 -29.40
C ALA A 325 -40.95 6.29 -28.71
N GLY A 326 -40.77 5.08 -29.25
CA GLY A 326 -39.82 4.09 -28.77
C GLY A 326 -38.35 4.53 -28.81
N ARG A 327 -38.00 5.58 -29.58
CA ARG A 327 -36.65 6.18 -29.62
C ARG A 327 -36.54 7.47 -28.81
N LEU A 328 -37.50 8.37 -28.91
CA LEU A 328 -37.49 9.64 -28.17
C LEU A 328 -37.61 9.43 -26.66
N LEU A 329 -38.45 8.49 -26.24
CA LEU A 329 -38.84 8.32 -24.84
C LEU A 329 -37.69 7.76 -23.96
N PRO A 330 -36.85 6.82 -24.45
CA PRO A 330 -35.56 6.49 -23.81
C PRO A 330 -34.55 7.64 -23.74
N LEU A 331 -34.55 8.58 -24.69
CA LEU A 331 -33.68 9.78 -24.63
C LEU A 331 -34.13 10.74 -23.53
N LEU A 332 -35.44 10.97 -23.42
CA LEU A 332 -36.05 11.77 -22.35
C LEU A 332 -35.81 11.15 -20.96
N LEU A 333 -35.93 9.82 -20.85
CA LEU A 333 -35.55 9.05 -19.66
C LEU A 333 -34.07 9.21 -19.30
N ARG A 334 -33.16 9.26 -20.30
CA ARG A 334 -31.73 9.48 -20.07
C ARG A 334 -31.45 10.90 -19.59
N LEU A 335 -32.03 11.90 -20.27
CA LEU A 335 -31.97 13.31 -19.87
C LEU A 335 -32.42 13.54 -18.42
N GLN A 336 -33.54 12.91 -18.03
CA GLN A 336 -34.06 12.96 -16.67
C GLN A 336 -33.06 12.38 -15.65
N GLN A 337 -32.41 11.27 -15.99
CA GLN A 337 -31.40 10.62 -15.14
C GLN A 337 -30.09 11.42 -15.04
N ASP A 338 -29.59 11.97 -16.16
CA ASP A 338 -28.39 12.81 -16.21
C ASP A 338 -28.60 14.12 -15.44
N ALA A 339 -29.77 14.75 -15.57
CA ALA A 339 -30.15 15.91 -14.77
C ALA A 339 -30.15 15.59 -13.25
N GLN A 340 -30.61 14.40 -12.85
CA GLN A 340 -30.54 13.95 -11.45
C GLN A 340 -29.11 13.64 -10.98
N GLN A 341 -28.25 13.05 -11.83
CA GLN A 341 -26.83 12.83 -11.48
C GLN A 341 -26.09 14.16 -11.33
N LEU A 342 -26.23 15.07 -12.30
CA LEU A 342 -25.65 16.41 -12.26
C LEU A 342 -26.11 17.17 -11.02
N ALA A 343 -27.40 17.12 -10.70
CA ALA A 343 -27.97 17.73 -9.49
C ALA A 343 -27.36 17.18 -8.19
N HIS A 344 -27.11 15.87 -8.10
CA HIS A 344 -26.50 15.21 -6.93
C HIS A 344 -24.98 15.44 -6.81
N VAL A 345 -24.31 15.64 -7.93
CA VAL A 345 -22.87 15.92 -8.01
C VAL A 345 -22.53 17.38 -7.74
N LEU A 346 -23.38 18.31 -8.20
CA LEU A 346 -23.10 19.75 -8.24
C LEU A 346 -22.57 20.34 -6.91
N PRO A 347 -23.05 19.94 -5.71
CA PRO A 347 -22.49 20.43 -4.44
C PRO A 347 -20.99 20.19 -4.25
N GLY A 348 -20.47 19.06 -4.74
CA GLY A 348 -19.03 18.76 -4.67
C GLY A 348 -18.20 19.67 -5.58
N TRP A 349 -18.69 19.92 -6.80
CA TRP A 349 -18.08 20.90 -7.72
C TRP A 349 -18.06 22.31 -7.13
N LEU A 350 -19.19 22.76 -6.57
CA LEU A 350 -19.29 24.08 -5.94
C LEU A 350 -18.31 24.21 -4.76
N HIS A 351 -18.26 23.21 -3.87
CA HIS A 351 -17.33 23.21 -2.74
C HIS A 351 -15.85 23.20 -3.18
N ALA A 352 -15.53 22.51 -4.27
CA ALA A 352 -14.18 22.48 -4.84
C ALA A 352 -13.77 23.86 -5.36
N ILE A 353 -14.59 24.53 -6.19
CA ILE A 353 -14.24 25.86 -6.71
C ILE A 353 -14.30 26.96 -5.65
N GLU A 354 -15.20 26.88 -4.68
CA GLU A 354 -15.26 27.83 -3.56
C GLU A 354 -14.03 27.70 -2.64
N THR A 355 -13.47 26.49 -2.54
CA THR A 355 -12.17 26.24 -1.89
C THR A 355 -11.01 26.75 -2.75
N GLU A 356 -10.98 26.47 -4.06
CA GLU A 356 -9.97 26.96 -5.01
C GLU A 356 -9.89 28.50 -4.99
N GLU A 357 -11.03 29.18 -5.15
CA GLU A 357 -11.12 30.63 -5.10
C GLU A 357 -10.71 31.20 -3.74
N ALA A 358 -11.07 30.57 -2.63
CA ALA A 358 -10.73 31.06 -1.30
C ALA A 358 -9.24 30.91 -0.98
N LEU A 359 -8.60 29.83 -1.43
CA LEU A 359 -7.15 29.65 -1.34
C LEU A 359 -6.42 30.65 -2.24
N ARG A 360 -6.88 30.83 -3.48
CA ARG A 360 -6.32 31.80 -4.45
C ARG A 360 -6.48 33.25 -3.98
N ARG A 361 -7.61 33.61 -3.36
CA ARG A 361 -7.82 34.94 -2.72
C ARG A 361 -6.93 35.15 -1.48
N ALA A 362 -6.42 34.08 -0.89
CA ALA A 362 -5.47 34.10 0.22
C ALA A 362 -4.02 33.83 -0.22
N ALA A 363 -3.73 33.83 -1.53
CA ALA A 363 -2.38 33.54 -2.02
C ALA A 363 -1.38 34.65 -1.62
N GLU A 364 -0.19 34.26 -1.17
CA GLU A 364 0.92 35.20 -1.05
C GLU A 364 1.39 35.64 -2.45
N ALA A 365 1.96 36.85 -2.54
CA ALA A 365 2.35 37.45 -3.82
C ALA A 365 3.26 36.50 -4.64
N PRO A 366 2.99 36.30 -5.94
CA PRO A 366 3.64 35.27 -6.74
C PRO A 366 5.14 35.52 -6.91
N ALA A 367 5.88 34.43 -7.09
CA ALA A 367 7.28 34.48 -7.48
C ALA A 367 7.40 34.93 -8.94
N GLY A 368 7.62 36.23 -9.16
CA GLY A 368 8.10 36.77 -10.44
C GLY A 368 9.58 36.45 -10.67
N ALA A 369 10.28 37.31 -11.41
CA ALA A 369 11.75 37.29 -11.45
C ALA A 369 12.29 37.62 -10.04
N GLU A 370 12.51 36.59 -9.23
CA GLU A 370 12.72 36.76 -7.78
C GLU A 370 14.07 37.41 -7.47
N PRO A 371 14.09 38.57 -6.76
CA PRO A 371 15.34 39.14 -6.27
C PRO A 371 16.04 38.18 -5.29
N PRO A 372 17.36 38.36 -5.07
CA PRO A 372 18.14 37.49 -4.20
C PRO A 372 17.58 37.44 -2.76
N PRO A 373 17.88 36.38 -1.99
CA PRO A 373 17.49 36.26 -0.59
C PRO A 373 17.94 37.50 0.22
N LEU A 374 17.19 37.85 1.26
CA LEU A 374 17.55 39.00 2.11
C LEU A 374 18.70 38.61 3.06
N PRO A 375 19.82 39.34 3.08
CA PRO A 375 20.87 39.12 4.09
C PRO A 375 20.40 39.57 5.48
N LEU A 376 21.17 39.23 6.51
CA LEU A 376 21.07 39.81 7.84
C LEU A 376 22.50 40.10 8.33
N ALA A 377 22.87 41.38 8.32
CA ALA A 377 24.23 41.86 8.56
C ALA A 377 24.33 42.87 9.72
N ARG A 378 23.22 43.53 10.10
CA ARG A 378 23.14 44.48 11.22
C ARG A 378 22.19 43.98 12.31
N GLU A 379 20.90 43.88 12.01
CA GLU A 379 19.88 43.53 13.00
C GLU A 379 18.55 43.07 12.37
N LEU A 380 17.78 42.33 13.16
CA LEU A 380 16.36 42.11 12.94
C LEU A 380 15.60 42.88 14.03
N ALA A 381 14.88 43.92 13.62
CA ALA A 381 14.13 44.80 14.52
C ALA A 381 12.62 44.48 14.46
N VAL A 382 11.99 44.48 15.63
CA VAL A 382 10.54 44.35 15.84
C VAL A 382 10.10 45.62 16.55
N SER A 383 9.09 46.31 16.03
CA SER A 383 8.69 47.64 16.54
C SER A 383 7.18 47.79 16.66
N GLY A 384 6.69 48.10 17.85
CA GLY A 384 5.29 48.32 18.19
C GLY A 384 4.35 47.14 17.92
N VAL A 385 4.88 45.92 17.77
CA VAL A 385 4.16 44.82 17.11
C VAL A 385 2.96 44.31 17.91
N ARG A 386 1.82 44.18 17.21
CA ARG A 386 0.60 43.53 17.71
C ARG A 386 0.12 42.46 16.73
N PHE A 387 -0.47 41.39 17.25
CA PHE A 387 -1.05 40.32 16.43
C PHE A 387 -2.15 39.54 17.17
N SER A 388 -3.26 39.25 16.49
CA SER A 388 -4.36 38.38 16.94
C SER A 388 -4.61 37.25 15.95
N TYR A 389 -4.64 36.00 16.43
CA TYR A 389 -5.02 34.85 15.58
C TYR A 389 -6.49 34.89 15.14
N ALA A 390 -7.37 35.66 15.79
CA ALA A 390 -8.74 35.90 15.36
C ALA A 390 -8.82 37.02 14.30
N GLY A 391 -7.97 38.04 14.39
CA GLY A 391 -7.76 39.11 13.41
C GLY A 391 -7.78 40.51 14.05
N PRO A 392 -7.47 41.58 13.29
CA PRO A 392 -7.24 42.92 13.85
C PRO A 392 -8.48 43.58 14.46
N SER A 393 -9.68 43.03 14.23
CA SER A 393 -10.96 43.51 14.75
C SER A 393 -11.60 42.56 15.79
N SER A 394 -10.84 41.60 16.33
CA SER A 394 -11.35 40.67 17.36
C SER A 394 -11.39 41.32 18.74
N SER A 395 -12.40 40.97 19.54
CA SER A 395 -12.44 41.23 20.99
C SER A 395 -11.48 40.37 21.80
N ASP A 396 -10.93 39.31 21.20
CA ASP A 396 -10.01 38.38 21.87
C ASP A 396 -8.67 39.06 22.22
N PRO A 397 -8.05 38.73 23.37
CA PRO A 397 -6.76 39.29 23.76
C PRO A 397 -5.68 38.93 22.72
N PRO A 398 -4.89 39.90 22.23
CA PRO A 398 -3.93 39.66 21.17
C PRO A 398 -2.74 38.83 21.69
N ALA A 399 -2.24 37.92 20.85
CA ALA A 399 -1.12 37.04 21.18
C ALA A 399 0.21 37.81 21.35
N LEU A 400 0.34 38.98 20.73
CA LEU A 400 1.39 39.98 20.99
C LEU A 400 0.74 41.38 21.11
N ALA A 401 1.18 42.16 22.10
CA ALA A 401 0.43 43.29 22.65
C ALA A 401 1.26 44.59 22.75
N GLY A 402 2.12 44.84 21.75
CA GLY A 402 3.12 45.92 21.73
C GLY A 402 4.49 45.34 22.04
N VAL A 403 5.09 44.67 21.06
CA VAL A 403 6.44 44.09 21.15
C VAL A 403 7.44 44.98 20.43
N ASP A 404 8.46 45.40 21.18
CA ASP A 404 9.62 46.13 20.72
C ASP A 404 10.87 45.30 21.09
N LEU A 405 11.69 44.95 20.09
CA LEU A 405 12.84 44.06 20.25
C LEU A 405 13.83 44.25 19.09
N SER A 406 15.11 44.50 19.40
CA SER A 406 16.20 44.30 18.43
C SER A 406 16.93 42.98 18.73
N ILE A 407 17.15 42.20 17.67
CA ILE A 407 18.01 41.01 17.62
C ILE A 407 19.23 41.39 16.76
N PRO A 408 20.40 41.65 17.36
CA PRO A 408 21.61 41.96 16.59
C PRO A 408 22.04 40.77 15.73
N ALA A 409 22.50 41.04 14.51
CA ALA A 409 23.01 40.01 13.63
C ALA A 409 24.21 39.28 14.27
N ARG A 410 24.41 38.01 13.91
CA ARG A 410 25.57 37.19 14.35
C ARG A 410 25.63 36.93 15.86
N ARG A 411 24.52 37.11 16.58
CA ARG A 411 24.36 36.75 18.00
C ARG A 411 23.48 35.51 18.20
N LEU A 412 23.63 34.86 19.35
CA LEU A 412 22.68 33.87 19.88
C LEU A 412 21.74 34.56 20.86
N VAL A 413 20.47 34.69 20.50
CA VAL A 413 19.43 35.28 21.35
C VAL A 413 18.50 34.18 21.85
N ALA A 414 18.31 34.09 23.17
CA ALA A 414 17.36 33.16 23.78
C ALA A 414 16.04 33.87 24.10
N VAL A 415 14.91 33.24 23.80
CA VAL A 415 13.56 33.74 24.08
C VAL A 415 12.88 32.82 25.09
N THR A 416 12.55 33.36 26.26
CA THR A 416 11.95 32.65 27.39
C THR A 416 10.65 33.32 27.84
N GLY A 417 9.92 32.66 28.75
CA GLY A 417 8.60 33.09 29.23
C GLY A 417 7.63 31.93 29.42
N PRO A 418 6.49 32.13 30.11
CA PRO A 418 5.52 31.06 30.37
C PRO A 418 4.84 30.54 29.09
N SER A 419 4.05 29.46 29.24
CA SER A 419 3.16 29.01 28.16
C SER A 419 2.11 30.08 27.86
N GLY A 420 1.70 30.22 26.60
CA GLY A 420 0.77 31.27 26.16
C GLY A 420 1.37 32.68 25.99
N ALA A 421 2.61 32.94 26.42
CA ALA A 421 3.24 34.28 26.39
C ALA A 421 3.57 34.85 24.98
N GLY A 422 3.07 34.24 23.90
CA GLY A 422 3.30 34.70 22.51
C GLY A 422 4.59 34.21 21.85
N LYS A 423 5.42 33.38 22.51
CA LYS A 423 6.74 32.93 22.00
C LYS A 423 6.69 32.38 20.57
N THR A 424 5.77 31.46 20.28
CA THR A 424 5.59 30.85 18.95
C THR A 424 5.06 31.84 17.91
N THR A 425 4.24 32.81 18.33
CA THR A 425 3.74 33.89 17.46
C THR A 425 4.86 34.86 17.08
N LEU A 426 5.76 35.19 18.02
CA LEU A 426 6.98 35.92 17.70
C LEU A 426 7.84 35.11 16.72
N ALA A 427 8.00 33.80 16.93
CA ALA A 427 8.70 32.95 15.98
C ALA A 427 8.07 32.97 14.57
N ASP A 428 6.75 32.81 14.43
CA ASP A 428 6.05 32.89 13.14
C ASP A 428 6.27 34.26 12.43
N LEU A 429 6.37 35.36 13.18
CA LEU A 429 6.72 36.69 12.65
C LEU A 429 8.19 36.79 12.24
N LEU A 430 9.12 36.32 13.06
CA LEU A 430 10.56 36.29 12.75
C LEU A 430 10.87 35.39 11.54
N LEU A 431 10.09 34.33 11.33
CA LEU A 431 10.11 33.48 10.14
C LEU A 431 9.41 34.13 8.92
N GLY A 432 8.65 35.21 9.10
CA GLY A 432 7.82 35.79 8.04
C GLY A 432 6.69 34.87 7.56
N LEU A 433 6.21 33.95 8.40
CA LEU A 433 5.04 33.11 8.12
C LEU A 433 3.72 33.88 8.27
N ILE A 434 3.70 34.88 9.16
CA ILE A 434 2.56 35.80 9.36
C ILE A 434 3.03 37.26 9.22
N GLU A 435 2.09 38.20 9.10
CA GLU A 435 2.33 39.65 9.16
C GLU A 435 1.65 40.22 10.43
N PRO A 436 2.21 41.27 11.05
CA PRO A 436 1.62 41.86 12.25
C PRO A 436 0.42 42.76 11.90
N ASP A 437 -0.60 42.78 12.77
CA ASP A 437 -1.81 43.60 12.63
C ASP A 437 -1.50 45.10 12.80
N ALA A 438 -0.54 45.42 13.67
CA ALA A 438 0.01 46.77 13.86
C ALA A 438 1.50 46.67 14.23
N GLY A 439 2.25 47.76 14.03
CA GLY A 439 3.72 47.73 14.11
C GLY A 439 4.33 47.02 12.90
N GLU A 440 5.64 46.72 12.97
CA GLU A 440 6.36 46.06 11.88
C GLU A 440 7.57 45.24 12.34
N VAL A 441 8.04 44.36 11.45
CA VAL A 441 9.29 43.61 11.59
C VAL A 441 10.20 43.99 10.41
N ARG A 442 11.46 44.34 10.68
CA ARG A 442 12.46 44.74 9.68
C ARG A 442 13.72 43.87 9.78
N VAL A 443 14.34 43.58 8.62
CA VAL A 443 15.66 42.95 8.50
C VAL A 443 16.59 43.95 7.84
N ASP A 444 17.65 44.38 8.53
CA ASP A 444 18.56 45.45 8.09
C ASP A 444 17.83 46.72 7.58
N GLY A 445 16.69 47.05 8.20
CA GLY A 445 15.81 48.16 7.82
C GLY A 445 14.72 47.83 6.78
N VAL A 446 14.79 46.68 6.10
CA VAL A 446 13.77 46.25 5.12
C VAL A 446 12.58 45.60 5.81
N ALA A 447 11.40 46.21 5.72
CA ALA A 447 10.16 45.68 6.31
C ALA A 447 9.73 44.33 5.70
N LEU A 448 9.45 43.35 6.55
CA LEU A 448 8.98 42.01 6.18
C LEU A 448 7.48 42.00 5.87
N ARG A 449 7.06 42.68 4.80
CA ARG A 449 5.70 42.62 4.24
C ARG A 449 5.70 42.12 2.79
N GLY A 450 4.65 41.40 2.39
CA GLY A 450 4.47 40.95 1.01
C GLY A 450 5.70 40.19 0.44
N PRO A 451 6.21 40.53 -0.77
CA PRO A 451 7.33 39.82 -1.40
C PRO A 451 8.61 39.72 -0.55
N ALA A 452 8.85 40.65 0.37
CA ALA A 452 10.02 40.61 1.25
C ALA A 452 10.04 39.36 2.14
N ARG A 453 8.87 38.88 2.58
CA ARG A 453 8.74 37.65 3.40
C ARG A 453 9.17 36.40 2.63
N ARG A 454 8.80 36.29 1.36
CA ARG A 454 9.21 35.15 0.50
C ARG A 454 10.71 35.17 0.20
N ARG A 455 11.32 36.36 0.08
CA ARG A 455 12.78 36.52 0.00
C ARG A 455 13.48 36.15 1.31
N TRP A 456 12.91 36.56 2.45
CA TRP A 456 13.45 36.27 3.78
C TRP A 456 13.44 34.77 4.10
N ARG A 457 12.33 34.06 3.85
CA ARG A 457 12.22 32.60 4.07
C ARG A 457 13.22 31.75 3.27
N ARG A 458 13.86 32.30 2.24
CA ARG A 458 15.00 31.66 1.55
C ARG A 458 16.30 31.74 2.36
N SER A 459 16.52 32.81 3.13
CA SER A 459 17.66 33.02 4.04
C SER A 459 17.50 32.39 5.43
N VAL A 460 16.29 31.98 5.80
CA VAL A 460 15.94 31.47 7.14
C VAL A 460 15.85 29.95 7.17
N ALA A 461 16.35 29.33 8.24
CA ALA A 461 16.05 27.93 8.56
C ALA A 461 15.38 27.78 9.93
N TYR A 462 14.51 26.78 10.06
CA TYR A 462 13.67 26.57 11.24
C TYR A 462 13.77 25.11 11.72
N VAL A 463 13.93 24.93 13.02
CA VAL A 463 13.86 23.62 13.71
C VAL A 463 12.68 23.66 14.70
N PRO A 464 11.52 23.06 14.35
CA PRO A 464 10.33 23.04 15.22
C PRO A 464 10.46 22.07 16.39
N GLN A 465 9.62 22.29 17.42
CA GLN A 465 9.47 21.42 18.58
C GLN A 465 9.11 19.96 18.22
N ASP A 466 8.22 19.72 17.24
CA ASP A 466 8.01 18.38 16.64
C ASP A 466 8.80 18.24 15.31
N PRO A 467 9.95 17.54 15.31
CA PRO A 467 10.82 17.45 14.14
C PRO A 467 10.26 16.54 13.04
N HIS A 468 9.58 17.14 12.05
CA HIS A 468 9.03 16.43 10.89
C HIS A 468 10.10 15.97 9.87
N LEU A 469 10.12 14.66 9.58
CA LEU A 469 10.85 14.02 8.50
C LEU A 469 9.88 13.30 7.54
N PHE A 470 10.20 13.33 6.25
CA PHE A 470 9.43 12.64 5.20
C PHE A 470 9.77 11.13 5.19
N HIS A 471 8.85 10.31 4.66
CA HIS A 471 9.03 8.85 4.50
C HIS A 471 9.99 8.52 3.33
N GLU A 472 11.23 8.95 3.47
CA GLU A 472 12.32 8.83 2.50
C GLU A 472 13.63 8.55 3.25
N THR A 473 14.73 8.42 2.52
CA THR A 473 16.07 8.24 3.11
C THR A 473 16.50 9.48 3.92
N LEU A 474 17.51 9.34 4.79
CA LEU A 474 18.12 10.50 5.45
C LEU A 474 18.78 11.44 4.44
N ARG A 475 19.39 10.90 3.38
CA ARG A 475 19.91 11.67 2.24
C ARG A 475 18.81 12.54 1.62
N THR A 476 17.70 11.97 1.17
CA THR A 476 16.66 12.76 0.48
C THR A 476 16.00 13.77 1.43
N ASN A 477 15.84 13.43 2.72
CA ASN A 477 15.41 14.38 3.75
C ASN A 477 16.35 15.58 3.90
N LEU A 478 17.67 15.41 3.74
CA LEU A 478 18.67 16.49 3.77
C LEU A 478 18.70 17.25 2.44
N LEU A 479 18.76 16.55 1.30
CA LEU A 479 18.80 17.16 -0.05
C LEU A 479 17.55 18.00 -0.35
N ARG A 480 16.39 17.68 0.25
CA ARG A 480 15.19 18.56 0.22
C ARG A 480 15.43 19.99 0.74
N ALA A 481 16.53 20.26 1.43
CA ALA A 481 16.92 21.60 1.88
C ALA A 481 18.02 22.26 1.02
N ARG A 482 18.88 21.47 0.36
CA ARG A 482 19.88 21.91 -0.62
C ARG A 482 20.09 20.77 -1.63
N PRO A 483 19.39 20.75 -2.79
CA PRO A 483 19.38 19.61 -3.71
C PRO A 483 20.75 19.24 -4.26
N ASP A 484 21.60 20.24 -4.45
CA ASP A 484 22.93 20.12 -5.05
C ASP A 484 24.05 19.82 -4.02
N ALA A 485 23.69 19.58 -2.75
CA ALA A 485 24.65 19.38 -1.67
C ALA A 485 25.48 18.11 -1.85
N THR A 486 26.80 18.27 -1.80
CA THR A 486 27.75 17.17 -1.94
C THR A 486 27.73 16.23 -0.74
N ASP A 487 28.21 15.01 -0.97
CA ASP A 487 28.39 13.98 0.06
C ASP A 487 29.33 14.43 1.21
N ALA A 488 30.18 15.45 0.98
CA ALA A 488 31.02 16.08 1.99
C ALA A 488 30.22 17.05 2.87
N GLU A 489 29.40 17.92 2.27
CA GLU A 489 28.52 18.87 2.97
C GLU A 489 27.44 18.15 3.80
N LEU A 490 26.85 17.08 3.27
CA LEU A 490 25.91 16.24 4.03
C LEU A 490 26.56 15.70 5.32
N ARG A 491 27.79 15.18 5.23
CA ARG A 491 28.56 14.72 6.41
C ARG A 491 28.95 15.88 7.33
N GLN A 492 29.21 17.08 6.80
CA GLN A 492 29.51 18.26 7.60
C GLN A 492 28.29 18.76 8.39
N ALA A 493 27.12 18.86 7.77
CA ALA A 493 25.87 19.22 8.45
C ALA A 493 25.50 18.20 9.52
N LEU A 494 25.71 16.90 9.25
CA LEU A 494 25.54 15.83 10.25
C LEU A 494 26.53 15.96 11.43
N ARG A 495 27.81 16.30 11.20
CA ARG A 495 28.77 16.57 12.28
C ARG A 495 28.37 17.78 13.12
N GLN A 496 27.97 18.87 12.46
CA GLN A 496 27.53 20.10 13.13
C GLN A 496 26.28 19.88 14.01
N ALA A 497 25.33 19.04 13.57
CA ALA A 497 24.18 18.65 14.36
C ALA A 497 24.43 17.47 15.33
N ALA A 498 25.70 17.06 15.54
CA ALA A 498 26.08 15.90 16.37
C ALA A 498 25.32 14.60 16.01
N ALA A 499 24.95 14.45 14.74
CA ALA A 499 24.17 13.35 14.17
C ALA A 499 25.03 12.29 13.48
N ASP A 500 26.19 12.69 12.96
CA ASP A 500 27.18 11.88 12.25
C ASP A 500 27.43 10.50 12.88
N GLY A 501 27.72 10.46 14.18
CA GLY A 501 28.06 9.22 14.89
C GLY A 501 26.92 8.21 14.97
N PHE A 502 25.65 8.65 14.99
CA PHE A 502 24.52 7.72 14.96
C PHE A 502 24.10 7.37 13.53
N VAL A 503 24.20 8.31 12.59
CA VAL A 503 23.89 8.03 11.17
C VAL A 503 24.91 7.05 10.58
N ALA A 504 26.19 7.16 10.91
CA ALA A 504 27.21 6.19 10.54
C ALA A 504 27.05 4.81 11.23
N ALA A 505 26.21 4.71 12.26
CA ALA A 505 25.87 3.46 12.96
C ALA A 505 24.54 2.84 12.49
N LEU A 506 23.77 3.50 11.62
CA LEU A 506 22.60 2.90 10.96
C LEU A 506 23.06 1.96 9.83
N PRO A 507 22.40 0.80 9.59
CA PRO A 507 22.85 -0.17 8.59
C PRO A 507 22.99 0.39 7.17
N GLU A 508 22.00 1.18 6.73
CA GLU A 508 21.96 1.83 5.41
C GLU A 508 22.62 3.22 5.42
N GLY A 509 23.17 3.66 6.56
CA GLY A 509 23.79 4.97 6.74
C GLY A 509 22.85 6.12 6.35
N LEU A 510 23.28 6.92 5.38
CA LEU A 510 22.49 8.00 4.78
C LEU A 510 21.26 7.51 3.99
N GLU A 511 21.27 6.28 3.49
CA GLU A 511 20.13 5.74 2.73
C GLU A 511 19.01 5.21 3.64
N THR A 512 19.22 5.18 4.96
CA THR A 512 18.24 4.69 5.93
C THR A 512 16.90 5.41 5.80
N VAL A 513 15.84 4.68 5.43
CA VAL A 513 14.48 5.27 5.33
C VAL A 513 13.96 5.63 6.72
N ALA A 514 13.67 6.91 6.95
CA ALA A 514 13.34 7.49 8.26
C ALA A 514 12.01 7.00 8.85
N GLY A 515 11.11 6.48 8.02
CA GLY A 515 9.74 6.15 8.40
C GLY A 515 8.80 7.37 8.36
N ASP A 516 7.50 7.14 8.54
CA ASP A 516 6.51 8.23 8.51
C ASP A 516 6.71 9.15 9.72
N ARG A 517 6.72 10.47 9.49
CA ARG A 517 7.17 11.52 10.44
C ARG A 517 8.50 11.19 11.16
N GLY A 518 9.38 10.39 10.55
CA GLY A 518 10.63 9.93 11.16
C GLY A 518 10.47 8.85 12.24
N ALA A 519 9.37 8.10 12.27
CA ALA A 519 9.02 7.16 13.36
C ALA A 519 10.02 6.01 13.61
N ARG A 520 11.03 5.80 12.76
CA ARG A 520 12.11 4.82 13.00
C ARG A 520 13.28 5.40 13.82
N LEU A 521 13.27 6.70 14.09
CA LEU A 521 14.28 7.41 14.88
C LEU A 521 13.73 7.85 16.24
N SER A 522 14.57 7.87 17.27
CA SER A 522 14.23 8.48 18.57
C SER A 522 13.99 9.99 18.44
N GLY A 523 13.35 10.62 19.44
CA GLY A 523 13.07 12.07 19.42
C GLY A 523 14.33 12.90 19.16
N GLY A 524 15.36 12.73 19.99
CA GLY A 524 16.66 13.37 19.83
C GLY A 524 17.47 12.93 18.60
N GLN A 525 17.12 11.84 17.92
CA GLN A 525 17.66 11.53 16.59
C GLN A 525 16.95 12.33 15.50
N ARG A 526 15.60 12.37 15.48
CA ARG A 526 14.82 13.19 14.54
C ARG A 526 15.22 14.66 14.64
N GLN A 527 15.28 15.20 15.85
CA GLN A 527 15.62 16.60 16.13
C GLN A 527 16.99 16.97 15.55
N ARG A 528 17.99 16.08 15.68
CA ARG A 528 19.32 16.25 15.08
C ARG A 528 19.35 16.14 13.55
N ILE A 529 18.54 15.28 12.92
CA ILE A 529 18.42 15.28 11.45
C ILE A 529 17.77 16.58 10.95
N VAL A 530 16.75 17.09 11.65
CA VAL A 530 16.12 18.36 11.29
C VAL A 530 17.06 19.55 11.52
N LEU A 531 17.88 19.53 12.57
CA LEU A 531 18.96 20.49 12.77
C LEU A 531 20.02 20.41 11.65
N ALA A 532 20.47 19.21 11.26
CA ALA A 532 21.38 19.05 10.12
C ALA A 532 20.77 19.61 8.82
N ARG A 533 19.48 19.33 8.57
CA ARG A 533 18.71 19.87 7.44
C ARG A 533 18.60 21.40 7.46
N ALA A 534 18.51 22.01 8.64
CA ALA A 534 18.50 23.46 8.81
C ALA A 534 19.89 24.07 8.57
N LEU A 535 20.95 23.47 9.12
CA LEU A 535 22.34 23.93 8.98
C LEU A 535 22.89 23.81 7.55
N LEU A 536 22.45 22.79 6.81
CA LEU A 536 22.80 22.58 5.40
C LEU A 536 22.35 23.72 4.47
N ARG A 537 21.37 24.54 4.90
CA ARG A 537 20.92 25.73 4.15
C ARG A 537 21.83 26.96 4.30
N GLU A 538 22.83 26.89 5.18
CA GLU A 538 23.73 28.00 5.54
C GLU A 538 22.98 29.31 5.85
N PRO A 539 21.99 29.28 6.77
CA PRO A 539 21.04 30.38 6.94
C PRO A 539 21.65 31.63 7.58
N ALA A 540 21.07 32.79 7.27
CA ALA A 540 21.34 34.07 7.92
C ALA A 540 20.64 34.17 9.30
N LEU A 541 19.45 33.56 9.42
CA LEU A 541 18.74 33.31 10.68
C LEU A 541 18.43 31.82 10.85
N LEU A 542 18.94 31.21 11.92
CA LEU A 542 18.54 29.90 12.40
C LEU A 542 17.60 30.07 13.59
N LEU A 543 16.32 29.70 13.43
CA LEU A 543 15.34 29.70 14.52
C LEU A 543 15.17 28.28 15.08
N LEU A 544 15.31 28.15 16.39
CA LEU A 544 15.25 26.90 17.15
C LEU A 544 14.07 26.98 18.14
N ASP A 545 13.08 26.11 17.99
CA ASP A 545 11.91 26.05 18.88
C ASP A 545 12.01 24.79 19.76
N GLU A 546 12.49 24.96 20.99
CA GLU A 546 12.87 23.90 21.93
C GLU A 546 13.73 22.77 21.32
N ALA A 547 14.56 23.11 20.31
CA ALA A 547 15.29 22.18 19.45
C ALA A 547 16.35 21.28 20.13
N THR A 548 16.50 21.39 21.44
CA THR A 548 17.46 20.65 22.28
C THR A 548 16.81 19.93 23.48
N SER A 549 15.49 20.01 23.63
CA SER A 549 14.73 19.48 24.79
C SER A 549 14.63 17.95 24.87
N HIS A 550 15.06 17.22 23.83
CA HIS A 550 15.01 15.74 23.77
C HIS A 550 16.39 15.11 23.60
N LEU A 551 17.44 15.79 24.08
CA LEU A 551 18.84 15.39 23.94
C LEU A 551 19.47 15.04 25.30
N ASP A 552 20.53 14.22 25.26
CA ASP A 552 21.40 14.04 26.42
C ASP A 552 22.36 15.22 26.57
N ALA A 553 22.76 15.55 27.81
CA ALA A 553 23.59 16.72 28.11
C ALA A 553 24.94 16.74 27.35
N ARG A 554 25.53 15.58 27.02
CA ARG A 554 26.79 15.52 26.23
C ARG A 554 26.55 15.84 24.76
N THR A 555 25.38 15.52 24.21
CA THR A 555 24.96 15.92 22.86
C THR A 555 24.49 17.38 22.81
N GLU A 556 23.78 17.84 23.84
CA GLU A 556 23.35 19.23 24.01
C GLU A 556 24.58 20.18 24.05
N LEU A 557 25.56 19.92 24.92
CA LEU A 557 26.78 20.73 25.02
C LEU A 557 27.59 20.75 23.71
N ARG A 558 27.61 19.65 22.94
CA ARG A 558 28.24 19.62 21.60
C ARG A 558 27.51 20.54 20.63
N ILE A 559 26.18 20.51 20.62
CA ILE A 559 25.36 21.37 19.75
C ILE A 559 25.50 22.83 20.18
N ILE A 560 25.45 23.16 21.47
CA ILE A 560 25.69 24.52 21.99
C ILE A 560 27.07 25.03 21.54
N LYS A 561 28.12 24.20 21.62
CA LYS A 561 29.46 24.55 21.12
C LYS A 561 29.48 24.83 19.62
N THR A 562 28.71 24.09 18.81
CA THR A 562 28.54 24.38 17.38
C THR A 562 27.71 25.64 17.11
N LEU A 563 26.61 25.86 17.82
CA LEU A 563 25.80 27.09 17.70
C LEU A 563 26.67 28.32 18.02
N ARG A 564 27.49 28.28 19.08
CA ARG A 564 28.41 29.37 19.43
C ARG A 564 29.51 29.62 18.38
N SER A 565 29.92 28.61 17.58
CA SER A 565 30.89 28.79 16.49
C SER A 565 30.28 29.22 15.16
N LEU A 566 28.98 28.95 14.94
CA LEU A 566 28.22 29.45 13.78
C LEU A 566 27.92 30.95 13.83
N ARG A 567 28.04 31.58 15.02
CA ARG A 567 27.82 33.02 15.23
C ARG A 567 28.65 33.93 14.32
N SER A 568 29.79 33.48 13.79
CA SER A 568 30.57 34.25 12.80
C SER A 568 29.80 34.57 11.50
N ARG A 569 28.76 33.80 11.18
CA ARG A 569 28.01 33.88 9.92
C ARG A 569 26.48 33.83 10.05
N THR A 570 25.95 33.24 11.11
CA THR A 570 24.51 32.98 11.31
C THR A 570 24.03 33.64 12.60
N THR A 571 22.92 34.36 12.53
CA THR A 571 22.16 34.81 13.70
C THR A 571 21.29 33.66 14.20
N ILE A 572 21.19 33.45 15.51
CA ILE A 572 20.50 32.30 16.08
C ILE A 572 19.47 32.79 17.09
N VAL A 573 18.20 32.41 16.92
CA VAL A 573 17.12 32.70 17.88
C VAL A 573 16.62 31.38 18.44
N ALA A 574 16.70 31.20 19.76
CA ALA A 574 16.32 29.97 20.44
C ALA A 574 15.18 30.21 21.43
N VAL A 575 13.98 29.72 21.12
CA VAL A 575 12.89 29.61 22.10
C VAL A 575 13.23 28.44 23.00
N THR A 576 13.52 28.71 24.28
CA THR A 576 14.05 27.69 25.20
C THR A 576 13.78 28.00 26.68
N HIS A 577 13.78 26.93 27.47
CA HIS A 577 13.77 26.94 28.93
C HIS A 577 15.03 26.25 29.52
N GLN A 578 16.00 25.84 28.69
CA GLN A 578 17.19 25.10 29.12
C GLN A 578 18.31 26.06 29.59
N ALA A 579 18.75 25.90 30.84
CA ALA A 579 19.79 26.73 31.48
C ALA A 579 21.08 26.83 30.63
N ALA A 580 21.60 25.71 30.15
CA ALA A 580 22.83 25.67 29.35
C ALA A 580 22.75 26.48 28.04
N LEU A 581 21.56 26.67 27.47
CA LEU A 581 21.35 27.50 26.27
C LEU A 581 21.06 28.97 26.60
N LEU A 582 20.52 29.25 27.79
CA LEU A 582 20.39 30.62 28.34
C LEU A 582 21.77 31.18 28.72
N GLU A 583 22.58 30.43 29.47
CA GLU A 583 23.98 30.75 29.84
C GLU A 583 24.90 30.91 28.62
N ALA A 584 24.57 30.25 27.51
CA ALA A 584 25.32 30.33 26.27
C ALA A 584 24.95 31.53 25.38
N ALA A 585 23.83 32.21 25.66
CA ALA A 585 23.32 33.29 24.84
C ALA A 585 24.14 34.59 24.98
N ASP A 586 24.11 35.40 23.92
CA ASP A 586 24.59 36.78 23.95
C ASP A 586 23.52 37.73 24.54
N GLN A 587 22.24 37.34 24.44
CA GLN A 587 21.09 38.15 24.83
C GLN A 587 19.94 37.22 25.25
N VAL A 588 19.25 37.53 26.34
CA VAL A 588 18.06 36.80 26.82
C VAL A 588 16.87 37.75 26.81
N VAL A 589 15.77 37.32 26.18
CA VAL A 589 14.53 38.08 26.02
C VAL A 589 13.41 37.35 26.75
N ARG A 590 12.80 37.99 27.75
CA ARG A 590 11.66 37.44 28.47
C ARG A 590 10.36 38.00 27.91
N LEU A 591 9.49 37.13 27.42
CA LEU A 591 8.12 37.46 27.02
C LEU A 591 7.12 37.08 28.11
N GLU A 592 6.24 38.02 28.48
CA GLU A 592 5.12 37.79 29.38
C GLU A 592 3.88 38.53 28.86
N ASN A 593 2.71 37.87 28.87
CA ASN A 593 1.42 38.44 28.43
C ASN A 593 1.48 39.14 27.04
N GLY A 594 2.24 38.57 26.10
CA GLY A 594 2.39 39.11 24.75
C GLY A 594 3.28 40.36 24.64
N ARG A 595 4.03 40.72 25.68
CA ARG A 595 4.98 41.84 25.70
C ARG A 595 6.38 41.38 26.10
N VAL A 596 7.39 42.17 25.80
CA VAL A 596 8.74 41.99 26.34
C VAL A 596 8.75 42.55 27.77
N ALA A 597 9.06 41.69 28.73
CA ALA A 597 9.15 42.03 30.14
C ALA A 597 10.59 42.41 30.57
N ALA A 598 11.59 41.77 29.96
CA ALA A 598 13.01 42.06 30.20
C ALA A 598 13.86 41.69 28.98
N VAL A 599 14.97 42.41 28.80
CA VAL A 599 16.05 42.10 27.85
C VAL A 599 17.38 42.22 28.58
N GLU A 600 18.09 41.11 28.71
CA GLU A 600 19.39 41.01 29.38
C GLU A 600 20.46 40.74 28.31
N THR A 601 21.61 41.43 28.37
CA THR A 601 22.75 41.20 27.45
C THR A 601 23.93 40.63 28.24
N LEU A 602 24.45 39.49 27.82
CA LEU A 602 25.44 38.72 28.57
C LEU A 602 26.86 38.91 28.01
N ALA A 603 27.83 39.08 28.92
CA ALA A 603 29.23 39.22 28.56
C ALA A 603 29.86 37.87 28.15
N PRO A 604 30.76 37.81 27.15
CA PRO A 604 31.35 36.57 26.68
C PRO A 604 32.35 35.99 27.68
N SER A 605 31.94 34.99 28.46
CA SER A 605 32.81 34.31 29.44
C SER A 605 34.01 33.58 28.78
N PRO A 606 35.24 33.69 29.34
CA PRO A 606 36.44 33.03 28.82
C PRO A 606 36.44 31.51 29.03
N GLY A 607 37.29 30.81 28.27
CA GLY A 607 37.21 29.35 28.10
C GLY A 607 37.86 28.52 29.21
N ALA A 608 37.21 27.41 29.58
CA ALA A 608 37.76 26.38 30.46
C ALA A 608 38.56 25.33 29.66
N GLY A 609 39.66 24.83 30.25
CA GLY A 609 40.48 23.76 29.71
C GLY A 609 40.90 22.74 30.79
N GLN A 610 41.12 21.50 30.34
CA GLN A 610 41.83 20.40 31.01
C GLN A 610 41.37 19.96 32.43
N ALA A 611 40.87 18.71 32.53
CA ALA A 611 41.13 17.84 33.68
C ALA A 611 40.90 16.34 33.31
N HIS A 612 41.78 15.49 33.85
CA HIS A 612 41.71 14.01 33.98
C HIS A 612 41.88 13.09 32.75
N ASP A 613 43.12 12.61 32.60
CA ASP A 613 43.45 11.22 32.23
C ASP A 613 43.75 10.41 33.50
N ALA A 614 43.41 9.11 33.49
CA ALA A 614 44.01 8.05 34.33
C ALA A 614 43.59 6.66 33.83
N ALA A 615 44.54 5.75 33.58
CA ALA A 615 44.26 4.39 33.13
C ALA A 615 45.32 3.38 33.62
N SER A 616 44.90 2.18 34.03
CA SER A 616 45.79 1.05 34.39
C SER A 616 45.05 -0.31 34.44
N PRO A 617 45.49 -1.30 33.65
CA PRO A 617 45.28 -2.74 33.87
C PRO A 617 46.63 -3.51 33.78
N PRO A 618 46.72 -4.86 33.71
CA PRO A 618 45.79 -5.95 34.06
C PRO A 618 46.42 -7.04 35.00
N THR A 619 45.60 -7.91 35.60
CA THR A 619 46.04 -9.24 36.12
C THR A 619 45.01 -10.34 35.77
N ARG A 620 45.36 -11.64 35.93
CA ARG A 620 44.62 -12.79 35.35
C ARG A 620 44.35 -13.95 36.32
N ARG A 621 43.07 -14.36 36.42
CA ARG A 621 42.57 -15.78 36.47
C ARG A 621 43.00 -16.63 37.71
N PRO A 622 42.49 -17.88 37.92
CA PRO A 622 41.65 -18.74 37.07
C PRO A 622 40.39 -19.41 37.72
N TRP A 623 39.72 -20.23 36.90
CA TRP A 623 38.94 -21.48 37.12
C TRP A 623 37.86 -21.65 38.22
N LEU A 624 36.62 -21.90 37.76
CA LEU A 624 35.76 -23.10 37.99
C LEU A 624 34.29 -22.74 37.59
N SER A 625 33.81 -22.87 36.34
CA SER A 625 33.62 -24.04 35.46
C SER A 625 32.19 -24.64 35.50
N ALA A 626 31.32 -24.18 34.60
CA ALA A 626 30.16 -24.96 34.12
C ALA A 626 29.65 -24.47 32.74
N VAL A 627 28.95 -25.36 32.03
CA VAL A 627 28.06 -25.11 30.87
C VAL A 627 28.69 -24.94 29.46
N LEU A 628 29.49 -23.92 29.14
CA LEU A 628 29.67 -23.51 27.72
C LEU A 628 31.03 -23.78 27.04
N ALA A 629 31.73 -24.87 27.41
CA ALA A 629 33.05 -25.22 26.85
C ALA A 629 33.03 -26.26 25.69
N VAL A 630 31.87 -26.79 25.30
CA VAL A 630 31.78 -28.00 24.45
C VAL A 630 31.47 -27.72 22.97
N VAL A 631 30.96 -26.54 22.60
CA VAL A 631 30.55 -26.23 21.19
C VAL A 631 31.69 -25.64 20.35
N LEU A 632 32.96 -25.83 20.75
CA LEU A 632 34.14 -25.48 19.94
C LEU A 632 34.72 -26.66 19.14
N LEU A 633 34.11 -27.86 19.23
CA LEU A 633 34.55 -29.06 18.51
C LEU A 633 33.42 -29.75 17.72
N ALA A 634 32.67 -28.97 16.93
CA ALA A 634 31.84 -29.45 15.82
C ALA A 634 31.42 -28.29 14.88
N ALA A 635 32.24 -27.95 13.87
CA ALA A 635 31.77 -27.11 12.75
C ALA A 635 30.59 -27.81 12.05
N GLY A 636 29.54 -27.13 11.53
CA GLY A 636 28.22 -27.77 11.62
C GLY A 636 26.96 -27.48 10.73
N PRO A 637 26.89 -27.15 9.41
CA PRO A 637 25.66 -26.69 8.74
C PRO A 637 24.86 -27.66 7.83
N ALA A 638 23.54 -27.50 7.91
CA ALA A 638 22.72 -27.24 6.71
C ALA A 638 22.28 -25.75 6.76
N ALA A 639 21.43 -25.18 5.91
CA ALA A 639 20.91 -25.61 4.62
C ALA A 639 21.09 -24.48 3.58
N HIS A 640 20.56 -24.66 2.36
CA HIS A 640 20.77 -23.79 1.21
C HIS A 640 20.22 -22.35 1.37
N ALA A 641 21.02 -21.46 1.94
CA ALA A 641 20.94 -20.03 1.69
C ALA A 641 21.87 -19.63 0.55
N GLN A 642 21.42 -18.70 -0.32
CA GLN A 642 22.27 -18.01 -1.28
C GLN A 642 23.38 -17.21 -0.55
N PRO A 643 24.50 -16.85 -1.21
CA PRO A 643 25.48 -15.93 -0.62
C PRO A 643 24.88 -14.53 -0.49
N GLY A 644 24.16 -14.30 0.62
CA GLY A 644 23.61 -13.01 1.00
C GLY A 644 24.71 -12.01 1.30
N THR A 645 24.47 -10.76 0.92
CA THR A 645 25.35 -9.64 1.28
C THR A 645 25.30 -9.39 2.78
N GLN A 646 26.39 -8.90 3.37
CA GLN A 646 26.62 -8.79 4.82
C GLN A 646 25.54 -7.99 5.61
N GLU A 647 24.68 -7.26 4.92
CA GLU A 647 23.67 -6.37 5.51
C GLU A 647 22.43 -7.12 6.01
N ASP A 648 22.05 -8.25 5.37
CA ASP A 648 20.80 -8.96 5.66
C ASP A 648 20.71 -9.40 7.14
N PHE A 649 21.67 -10.19 7.63
CA PHE A 649 21.62 -10.74 9.00
C PHE A 649 21.70 -9.68 10.10
N ARG A 650 22.27 -8.51 9.82
CA ARG A 650 22.28 -7.38 10.78
C ARG A 650 20.92 -6.70 10.90
N SER A 651 20.06 -6.84 9.89
CA SER A 651 18.67 -6.37 9.93
C SER A 651 17.71 -7.41 10.51
N GLU A 652 18.01 -8.71 10.37
CA GLU A 652 17.20 -9.81 10.91
C GLU A 652 17.46 -10.10 12.40
N ALA A 653 18.62 -9.73 12.93
CA ALA A 653 18.99 -9.96 14.32
C ALA A 653 18.31 -8.98 15.29
N THR A 654 17.57 -9.52 16.25
CA THR A 654 16.75 -8.76 17.21
C THR A 654 17.42 -8.54 18.56
N LYS A 655 18.51 -9.27 18.83
CA LYS A 655 19.40 -9.07 19.99
C LYS A 655 20.86 -9.12 19.54
N ARG A 656 21.73 -8.46 20.31
CA ARG A 656 23.19 -8.48 20.09
C ARG A 656 23.93 -8.62 21.41
N ALA A 657 24.90 -9.53 21.46
CA ALA A 657 25.76 -9.80 22.59
C ALA A 657 27.23 -9.64 22.15
N GLY A 658 27.79 -8.44 22.34
CA GLY A 658 29.15 -8.10 21.89
C GLY A 658 29.29 -8.20 20.36
N PRO A 659 30.11 -9.13 19.82
CA PRO A 659 30.19 -9.37 18.38
C PRO A 659 29.03 -10.22 17.85
N LEU A 660 28.34 -11.00 18.69
CA LEU A 660 27.34 -11.98 18.30
C LEU A 660 25.97 -11.32 18.05
N TYR A 661 25.38 -11.58 16.89
CA TYR A 661 24.02 -11.18 16.51
C TYR A 661 23.08 -12.36 16.70
N LEU A 662 21.86 -12.15 17.20
CA LEU A 662 20.93 -13.20 17.61
C LEU A 662 19.49 -12.88 17.21
N LYS A 663 18.77 -13.87 16.66
CA LYS A 663 17.32 -13.85 16.46
C LYS A 663 16.66 -15.07 17.14
N PRO A 664 16.29 -14.95 18.43
CA PRO A 664 15.45 -15.96 19.07
C PRO A 664 14.01 -15.89 18.55
N SER A 665 13.46 -17.06 18.22
CA SER A 665 12.05 -17.28 17.92
C SER A 665 11.53 -18.51 18.67
N PHE A 666 10.22 -18.59 18.87
CA PHE A 666 9.57 -19.66 19.62
C PHE A 666 8.24 -20.02 18.96
N ARG A 667 8.07 -21.31 18.65
CA ARG A 667 6.84 -21.85 18.08
C ARG A 667 6.26 -22.93 18.98
N ILE A 668 5.00 -22.80 19.34
CA ILE A 668 4.14 -23.92 19.72
C ILE A 668 3.58 -24.48 18.41
N GLU A 669 4.01 -25.68 18.04
CA GLU A 669 3.63 -26.38 16.80
C GLU A 669 2.35 -27.19 16.98
N ARG A 670 2.12 -27.72 18.19
CA ARG A 670 0.89 -28.40 18.60
C ARG A 670 0.65 -28.14 20.09
N LEU A 671 -0.58 -27.85 20.49
CA LEU A 671 -1.02 -27.75 21.88
C LEU A 671 -2.52 -28.08 21.96
N GLY A 672 -2.84 -29.34 22.19
CA GLY A 672 -4.23 -29.82 22.19
C GLY A 672 -4.32 -31.34 22.01
N PHE A 673 -5.49 -31.86 21.63
CA PHE A 673 -5.69 -33.31 21.51
C PHE A 673 -5.50 -33.81 20.08
N GLU A 674 -4.87 -34.97 19.97
CA GLU A 674 -4.73 -35.75 18.73
C GLU A 674 -5.42 -37.10 18.97
N ASN A 675 -6.44 -37.43 18.17
CA ASN A 675 -7.27 -38.63 18.42
C ASN A 675 -6.70 -39.94 17.87
N ASN A 676 -5.54 -39.89 17.21
CA ASN A 676 -4.78 -41.05 16.76
C ASN A 676 -3.29 -40.68 16.73
N VAL A 677 -2.70 -40.51 17.91
CA VAL A 677 -1.29 -40.10 18.14
C VAL A 677 -0.30 -41.02 17.43
N PHE A 678 -0.64 -42.31 17.37
CA PHE A 678 0.24 -43.34 16.82
C PHE A 678 0.07 -43.53 15.31
N TYR A 679 -1.03 -43.01 14.73
CA TYR A 679 -1.45 -43.23 13.35
C TYR A 679 -1.62 -44.73 13.05
N GLU A 680 -2.20 -45.44 14.02
CA GLU A 680 -2.43 -46.89 14.02
C GLU A 680 -3.89 -47.21 13.63
N PRO A 681 -4.23 -48.48 13.32
CA PRO A 681 -5.61 -48.89 13.11
C PRO A 681 -6.49 -48.75 14.36
N ASP A 682 -5.89 -48.92 15.54
CA ASP A 682 -6.48 -48.64 16.85
C ASP A 682 -6.17 -47.18 17.25
N PRO A 683 -7.18 -46.29 17.33
CA PRO A 683 -6.96 -44.85 17.45
C PRO A 683 -6.71 -44.40 18.91
N LYS A 684 -5.46 -44.55 19.35
CA LYS A 684 -4.96 -44.03 20.64
C LYS A 684 -4.98 -42.48 20.67
N ARG A 685 -5.70 -41.90 21.62
CA ARG A 685 -5.80 -40.45 21.87
C ARG A 685 -4.79 -40.01 22.93
N ASP A 686 -4.27 -38.78 22.83
CA ASP A 686 -3.57 -38.10 23.94
C ASP A 686 -3.75 -36.57 23.82
N PHE A 687 -3.38 -35.84 24.87
CA PHE A 687 -3.07 -34.42 24.81
C PHE A 687 -1.58 -34.22 24.51
N VAL A 688 -1.27 -33.47 23.46
CA VAL A 688 0.06 -33.35 22.87
C VAL A 688 0.52 -31.91 22.87
N VAL A 689 1.76 -31.69 23.33
CA VAL A 689 2.44 -30.40 23.29
C VAL A 689 3.75 -30.55 22.51
N SER A 690 3.82 -29.94 21.33
CA SER A 690 5.05 -29.82 20.54
C SER A 690 5.50 -28.37 20.53
N VAL A 691 6.70 -28.09 21.05
CA VAL A 691 7.33 -26.76 21.01
C VAL A 691 8.65 -26.83 20.24
N ALA A 692 8.98 -25.75 19.55
CA ALA A 692 10.21 -25.55 18.80
C ALA A 692 10.74 -24.13 19.06
N PRO A 693 11.43 -23.89 20.19
CA PRO A 693 12.36 -22.76 20.32
C PRO A 693 13.46 -22.88 19.27
N ARG A 694 13.73 -21.78 18.56
CA ARG A 694 14.79 -21.63 17.57
C ARG A 694 15.62 -20.39 17.89
N LEU A 695 16.93 -20.48 17.69
CA LEU A 695 17.86 -19.36 17.81
C LEU A 695 18.74 -19.34 16.57
N ASP A 696 18.54 -18.34 15.72
CA ASP A 696 19.51 -18.02 14.68
C ASP A 696 20.55 -17.05 15.26
N ALA A 697 21.82 -17.29 14.94
CA ALA A 697 22.96 -16.58 15.50
C ALA A 697 23.98 -16.30 14.39
N TRP A 698 24.62 -15.13 14.42
CA TRP A 698 25.65 -14.76 13.44
C TRP A 698 26.83 -14.09 14.13
N LEU A 699 28.03 -14.61 13.88
CA LEU A 699 29.30 -14.08 14.35
C LEU A 699 30.10 -13.54 13.15
N PRO A 700 30.17 -12.22 12.93
CA PRO A 700 31.05 -11.65 11.92
C PRO A 700 32.51 -11.85 12.32
N LEU A 701 33.34 -12.26 11.36
CA LEU A 701 34.77 -12.50 11.56
C LEU A 701 35.60 -11.29 11.09
N TYR A 702 35.63 -11.03 9.78
CA TYR A 702 36.37 -9.93 9.18
C TYR A 702 35.81 -9.55 7.81
N ARG A 703 35.64 -8.25 7.53
CA ARG A 703 34.89 -7.75 6.37
C ARG A 703 33.55 -8.50 6.27
N GLN A 704 33.20 -9.05 5.11
CA GLN A 704 31.98 -9.81 4.84
C GLN A 704 32.02 -11.28 5.37
N ALA A 705 33.17 -11.76 5.85
CA ALA A 705 33.29 -13.12 6.39
C ALA A 705 32.55 -13.26 7.73
N HIS A 706 31.82 -14.36 7.88
CA HIS A 706 30.99 -14.62 9.06
C HIS A 706 30.77 -16.12 9.29
N VAL A 707 30.35 -16.46 10.51
CA VAL A 707 29.75 -17.75 10.86
C VAL A 707 28.27 -17.52 11.15
N SER A 708 27.38 -18.35 10.61
CA SER A 708 25.96 -18.39 10.95
C SER A 708 25.61 -19.72 11.61
N THR A 709 24.85 -19.69 12.70
CA THR A 709 24.43 -20.87 13.46
C THR A 709 22.94 -20.81 13.78
N THR A 710 22.17 -21.76 13.28
CA THR A 710 20.81 -22.08 13.73
C THR A 710 20.87 -23.17 14.80
N LEU A 711 20.21 -22.92 15.93
CA LEU A 711 19.90 -23.92 16.96
C LEU A 711 18.38 -24.10 17.01
N ILE A 712 17.90 -25.33 17.09
CA ILE A 712 16.49 -25.65 17.37
C ILE A 712 16.48 -26.66 18.52
N ALA A 713 15.73 -26.39 19.58
CA ALA A 713 15.58 -27.31 20.72
C ALA A 713 14.14 -27.81 20.80
N GLY A 714 13.72 -28.56 19.78
CA GLY A 714 12.36 -29.09 19.69
C GLY A 714 12.05 -30.03 20.85
N ALA A 715 10.86 -29.94 21.42
CA ALA A 715 10.40 -30.82 22.49
C ALA A 715 8.96 -31.27 22.21
N ASP A 716 8.74 -32.59 22.28
CA ASP A 716 7.41 -33.20 22.23
C ASP A 716 7.07 -33.79 23.59
N TRP A 717 5.90 -33.42 24.12
CA TRP A 717 5.37 -33.89 25.38
C TRP A 717 3.97 -34.48 25.18
N TYR A 718 3.69 -35.52 25.97
CA TYR A 718 2.52 -36.39 25.92
C TYR A 718 2.00 -36.57 27.34
N ALA A 719 0.68 -36.50 27.56
CA ALA A 719 0.12 -36.60 28.90
C ALA A 719 0.09 -38.06 29.37
N GLU A 720 -0.52 -38.94 28.57
CA GLU A 720 -0.67 -40.37 28.84
C GLU A 720 0.60 -41.16 28.41
N PHE A 721 1.12 -40.90 27.21
CA PHE A 721 2.24 -41.68 26.66
C PHE A 721 3.61 -41.13 27.10
N THR A 722 3.91 -41.26 28.40
CA THR A 722 5.09 -40.64 29.03
C THR A 722 6.44 -41.06 28.43
N GLY A 723 6.56 -42.28 27.92
CA GLY A 723 7.76 -42.79 27.23
C GLY A 723 8.02 -42.21 25.83
N GLU A 724 7.00 -41.59 25.21
CA GLU A 724 7.10 -40.96 23.87
C GLU A 724 7.58 -39.50 23.91
N ARG A 725 7.77 -38.97 25.12
CA ARG A 725 8.31 -37.63 25.38
C ARG A 725 9.74 -37.56 24.85
N ALA A 726 10.03 -36.53 24.05
CA ALA A 726 11.30 -36.46 23.31
C ALA A 726 11.84 -35.03 23.19
N LEU A 727 13.15 -34.90 23.39
CA LEU A 727 13.91 -33.74 22.92
C LEU A 727 14.47 -34.05 21.52
N ASN A 728 14.33 -33.10 20.62
CA ASN A 728 14.67 -33.18 19.21
C ASN A 728 15.59 -31.99 18.84
N PRO A 729 16.84 -31.97 19.33
CA PRO A 729 17.78 -30.88 19.05
C PRO A 729 18.33 -30.92 17.62
N GLU A 730 18.39 -29.77 16.96
CA GLU A 730 19.08 -29.56 15.70
C GLU A 730 20.06 -28.38 15.79
N ILE A 731 21.24 -28.55 15.20
CA ILE A 731 22.34 -27.59 15.16
C ILE A 731 22.84 -27.52 13.72
N GLN A 732 22.82 -26.32 13.15
CA GLN A 732 23.29 -26.02 11.80
C GLN A 732 24.21 -24.79 11.85
N SER A 733 25.50 -24.88 11.51
CA SER A 733 26.56 -23.86 11.70
C SER A 733 27.50 -23.70 10.49
N ARG A 734 27.32 -22.67 9.66
CA ARG A 734 28.03 -22.43 8.38
C ARG A 734 29.07 -21.33 8.50
N VAL A 735 30.28 -21.57 8.01
CA VAL A 735 31.29 -20.52 7.80
C VAL A 735 31.22 -20.02 6.36
N VAL A 736 31.32 -18.71 6.14
CA VAL A 736 31.36 -18.07 4.82
C VAL A 736 32.54 -17.10 4.74
N LEU A 737 33.45 -17.33 3.79
CA LEU A 737 34.69 -16.58 3.58
C LEU A 737 34.74 -16.00 2.15
N PRO A 738 34.26 -14.76 1.93
CA PRO A 738 34.25 -14.12 0.61
C PRO A 738 35.54 -13.36 0.30
N TRP A 739 36.19 -13.74 -0.80
CA TRP A 739 37.16 -12.96 -1.56
C TRP A 739 36.53 -12.41 -2.85
N ARG A 740 37.16 -11.40 -3.49
CA ARG A 740 36.62 -10.55 -4.57
C ARG A 740 35.68 -11.21 -5.61
N ARG A 741 36.01 -12.42 -6.09
CA ARG A 741 35.20 -13.22 -7.04
C ARG A 741 35.12 -14.70 -6.60
N LEU A 742 35.39 -15.00 -5.34
CA LEU A 742 35.64 -16.34 -4.83
C LEU A 742 35.12 -16.44 -3.40
N THR A 743 34.01 -17.13 -3.16
CA THR A 743 33.49 -17.37 -1.81
C THR A 743 33.70 -18.81 -1.41
N VAL A 744 34.38 -19.05 -0.29
CA VAL A 744 34.57 -20.38 0.30
C VAL A 744 33.57 -20.57 1.45
N THR A 745 32.98 -21.75 1.58
CA THR A 745 31.98 -22.09 2.62
C THR A 745 32.28 -23.43 3.27
N ALA A 746 31.96 -23.63 4.57
CA ALA A 746 32.30 -24.89 5.26
C ALA A 746 31.47 -25.23 6.52
N GLY A 747 31.40 -26.54 6.83
CA GLY A 747 31.28 -27.16 8.17
C GLY A 747 30.65 -28.58 8.14
N GLY A 748 30.03 -29.01 9.26
CA GLY A 748 29.32 -30.27 9.56
C GLY A 748 27.77 -30.28 9.42
N GLY A 749 27.08 -30.66 10.50
CA GLY A 749 25.62 -30.68 10.70
C GLY A 749 25.26 -31.65 11.82
N TRP A 750 24.31 -31.33 12.71
CA TRP A 750 23.84 -32.31 13.69
C TRP A 750 22.35 -32.17 14.02
N LEU A 751 21.62 -33.27 13.88
CA LEU A 751 20.23 -33.43 14.31
C LEU A 751 20.14 -34.71 15.14
N ARG A 752 19.45 -34.67 16.28
CA ARG A 752 18.90 -35.87 16.93
C ARG A 752 17.40 -35.68 17.10
N THR A 753 16.62 -36.70 16.77
CA THR A 753 15.15 -36.59 16.77
C THR A 753 14.50 -37.96 17.00
N ARG A 754 13.37 -37.97 17.72
CA ARG A 754 12.40 -39.07 17.77
C ARG A 754 11.13 -38.74 17.00
N ARG A 755 11.07 -37.61 16.28
CA ARG A 755 9.93 -37.28 15.41
C ARG A 755 9.86 -38.25 14.24
N ARG A 756 8.64 -38.63 13.87
CA ARG A 756 8.31 -39.46 12.69
C ARG A 756 9.06 -38.90 11.47
N PRO A 757 10.04 -39.62 10.90
CA PRO A 757 10.84 -39.09 9.80
C PRO A 757 10.00 -38.76 8.57
N ASP A 758 9.07 -39.63 8.22
CA ASP A 758 8.23 -39.59 7.02
C ASP A 758 6.91 -40.34 7.27
N PHE A 759 6.03 -40.46 6.27
CA PHE A 759 4.89 -41.39 6.33
C PHE A 759 5.34 -42.86 6.44
N GLU A 760 6.45 -43.22 5.79
CA GLU A 760 6.94 -44.59 5.75
C GLU A 760 7.38 -45.09 7.13
N ILE A 761 8.23 -44.31 7.82
CA ILE A 761 8.70 -44.60 9.17
C ILE A 761 7.74 -43.93 10.15
N ALA A 762 6.57 -44.56 10.32
CA ALA A 762 5.52 -44.05 11.20
C ALA A 762 5.87 -44.10 12.70
N VAL A 763 6.88 -44.88 13.12
CA VAL A 763 7.28 -45.00 14.54
C VAL A 763 8.30 -43.93 14.95
N ARG A 764 8.16 -43.45 16.19
CA ARG A 764 9.08 -42.52 16.87
C ARG A 764 10.41 -43.20 17.19
N SER A 765 11.30 -43.27 16.21
CA SER A 765 12.63 -43.88 16.35
C SER A 765 13.70 -42.83 16.64
N ASP A 766 14.60 -43.11 17.59
CA ASP A 766 15.71 -42.21 17.93
C ASP A 766 16.76 -42.24 16.82
N ARG A 767 16.75 -41.18 15.99
CA ARG A 767 17.60 -41.01 14.82
C ARG A 767 18.51 -39.82 15.01
N SER A 768 19.80 -40.03 14.81
CA SER A 768 20.78 -38.98 14.55
C SER A 768 21.05 -38.81 13.06
N ARG A 769 21.32 -37.57 12.64
CA ARG A 769 21.93 -37.22 11.35
C ARG A 769 23.12 -36.31 11.63
N GLN A 770 24.28 -36.68 11.11
CA GLN A 770 25.39 -35.77 10.94
C GLN A 770 25.48 -35.39 9.46
N ASP A 771 25.68 -34.12 9.15
CA ASP A 771 26.08 -33.66 7.81
C ASP A 771 27.53 -33.13 7.90
N LEU A 772 28.14 -32.86 6.74
CA LEU A 772 29.41 -32.17 6.51
C LEU A 772 29.37 -31.64 5.07
N HIS A 773 29.69 -30.37 4.84
CA HIS A 773 29.90 -29.83 3.50
C HIS A 773 30.95 -28.71 3.46
N GLY A 774 31.68 -28.64 2.36
CA GLY A 774 32.63 -27.57 2.04
C GLY A 774 32.53 -27.21 0.57
N GLY A 775 32.55 -25.93 0.23
CA GLY A 775 32.28 -25.47 -1.13
C GLY A 775 32.96 -24.16 -1.52
N ILE A 776 33.00 -23.91 -2.83
CA ILE A 776 33.67 -22.79 -3.47
C ILE A 776 32.74 -22.24 -4.56
N ALA A 777 32.41 -20.96 -4.48
CA ALA A 777 31.60 -20.23 -5.46
C ALA A 777 32.46 -19.19 -6.19
N VAL A 778 32.60 -19.33 -7.51
CA VAL A 778 33.43 -18.48 -8.38
C VAL A 778 32.56 -17.59 -9.26
N GLN A 779 32.76 -16.27 -9.21
CA GLN A 779 32.12 -15.34 -10.14
C GLN A 779 32.89 -15.32 -11.47
N VAL A 780 32.44 -16.12 -12.43
CA VAL A 780 33.04 -16.26 -13.76
C VAL A 780 32.82 -14.97 -14.58
N LEU A 781 31.58 -14.45 -14.58
CA LEU A 781 31.20 -13.18 -15.21
C LEU A 781 30.33 -12.36 -14.25
N SER A 782 30.09 -11.08 -14.57
CA SER A 782 29.28 -10.17 -13.73
C SER A 782 27.94 -10.73 -13.27
N ARG A 783 27.30 -11.59 -14.09
CA ARG A 783 26.02 -12.26 -13.83
C ARG A 783 26.10 -13.79 -13.84
N LEU A 784 27.29 -14.40 -13.85
CA LEU A 784 27.48 -15.85 -13.96
C LEU A 784 28.39 -16.37 -12.84
N TRP A 785 27.91 -17.36 -12.10
CA TRP A 785 28.62 -18.03 -11.01
C TRP A 785 28.74 -19.53 -11.27
N LEU A 786 29.86 -20.11 -10.86
CA LEU A 786 30.09 -21.55 -10.80
C LEU A 786 30.29 -21.94 -9.34
N ASP A 787 29.39 -22.74 -8.81
CA ASP A 787 29.43 -23.28 -7.45
C ASP A 787 29.90 -24.74 -7.49
N LEU A 788 30.87 -25.09 -6.64
CA LEU A 788 31.35 -26.45 -6.44
C LEU A 788 31.27 -26.77 -4.94
N GLU A 789 30.54 -27.82 -4.56
CA GLU A 789 30.38 -28.25 -3.16
C GLU A 789 30.72 -29.74 -3.02
N VAL A 790 31.42 -30.12 -1.95
CA VAL A 790 31.69 -31.50 -1.54
C VAL A 790 31.04 -31.73 -0.18
N ARG A 791 30.42 -32.89 0.03
CA ARG A 791 29.68 -33.20 1.24
C ARG A 791 29.80 -34.66 1.68
N GLN A 792 29.63 -34.88 2.97
CA GLN A 792 29.46 -36.18 3.61
C GLN A 792 28.25 -36.10 4.56
N ARG A 793 27.53 -37.20 4.76
CA ARG A 793 26.46 -37.33 5.73
C ARG A 793 26.53 -38.70 6.37
N GLU A 794 26.16 -38.78 7.64
CA GLU A 794 25.99 -40.04 8.37
C GLU A 794 24.59 -40.04 8.99
N VAL A 795 23.83 -41.11 8.79
CA VAL A 795 22.51 -41.32 9.40
C VAL A 795 22.59 -42.55 10.26
N ALA A 796 22.26 -42.41 11.55
CA ALA A 796 22.30 -43.50 12.51
C ALA A 796 21.06 -43.49 13.42
N PHE A 797 20.22 -44.50 13.27
CA PHE A 797 19.15 -44.91 14.18
C PHE A 797 19.73 -45.72 15.33
N SER A 798 19.12 -45.58 16.51
CA SER A 798 19.46 -46.30 17.74
C SER A 798 19.20 -47.82 17.64
N GLY A 799 19.89 -48.62 18.44
CA GLY A 799 19.84 -50.09 18.41
C GLY A 799 18.45 -50.67 18.70
N ASP A 800 17.67 -49.98 19.53
CA ASP A 800 16.28 -50.29 19.92
C ASP A 800 15.22 -49.86 18.88
N ALA A 801 15.62 -49.19 17.80
CA ALA A 801 14.70 -48.68 16.78
C ALA A 801 14.15 -49.80 15.89
N PHE A 802 13.12 -50.51 16.37
CA PHE A 802 12.46 -51.62 15.70
C PHE A 802 11.13 -51.20 15.04
N LEU A 803 10.89 -51.65 13.81
CA LEU A 803 9.66 -51.38 13.05
C LEU A 803 9.29 -52.58 12.17
N GLU A 804 8.06 -53.10 12.33
CA GLU A 804 7.47 -54.16 11.49
C GLU A 804 8.43 -55.33 11.18
N GLY A 805 9.03 -55.89 12.24
CA GLY A 805 9.96 -57.02 12.14
C GLY A 805 11.42 -56.66 11.85
N THR A 806 11.73 -55.37 11.65
CA THR A 806 13.03 -54.91 11.15
C THR A 806 13.67 -53.88 12.07
N TYR A 807 14.94 -54.06 12.42
CA TYR A 807 15.75 -53.03 13.07
C TYR A 807 16.19 -51.96 12.06
N LEU A 808 15.74 -50.71 12.27
CA LEU A 808 16.09 -49.56 11.43
C LEU A 808 17.58 -49.23 11.47
N SER A 809 18.23 -49.54 12.60
CA SER A 809 19.68 -49.46 12.79
C SER A 809 20.49 -50.42 11.91
N GLU A 810 19.84 -51.44 11.33
CA GLU A 810 20.46 -52.33 10.34
C GLU A 810 20.17 -51.88 8.92
N THR A 811 18.90 -51.60 8.60
CA THR A 811 18.48 -51.34 7.21
C THR A 811 18.67 -49.90 6.74
N LEU A 812 18.79 -48.92 7.64
CA LEU A 812 18.84 -47.50 7.27
C LEU A 812 20.10 -46.75 7.73
N ASN A 813 20.94 -47.34 8.58
CA ASN A 813 22.19 -46.74 9.02
C ASN A 813 23.20 -46.70 7.87
N ARG A 814 23.68 -45.51 7.52
CA ARG A 814 24.45 -45.29 6.28
C ARG A 814 25.33 -44.05 6.30
N LYS A 815 26.32 -44.04 5.42
CA LYS A 815 27.15 -42.89 5.07
C LYS A 815 26.88 -42.49 3.63
N GLU A 816 26.50 -41.24 3.40
CA GLU A 816 26.37 -40.62 2.09
C GLU A 816 27.62 -39.75 1.85
N ARG A 817 28.20 -39.80 0.65
CA ARG A 817 29.31 -38.93 0.21
C ARG A 817 28.98 -38.38 -1.17
N GLY A 818 29.58 -37.25 -1.55
CA GLY A 818 29.40 -36.75 -2.91
C GLY A 818 29.77 -35.29 -3.09
N GLY A 819 29.37 -34.76 -4.25
CA GLY A 819 29.56 -33.36 -4.57
C GLY A 819 28.49 -32.85 -5.53
N VAL A 820 28.38 -31.52 -5.61
CA VAL A 820 27.46 -30.78 -6.46
C VAL A 820 28.27 -29.74 -7.24
N ALA A 821 28.08 -29.69 -8.55
CA ALA A 821 28.56 -28.61 -9.41
C ALA A 821 27.35 -27.89 -10.01
N ALA A 822 27.23 -26.58 -9.77
CA ALA A 822 26.09 -25.79 -10.24
C ALA A 822 26.55 -24.52 -10.97
N LEU A 823 25.95 -24.27 -12.13
CA LEU A 823 26.10 -23.04 -12.90
C LEU A 823 24.88 -22.15 -12.63
N ARG A 824 25.09 -20.95 -12.08
CA ARG A 824 24.04 -19.98 -11.75
C ARG A 824 24.17 -18.72 -12.59
N TRP A 825 23.20 -18.47 -13.46
CA TRP A 825 23.12 -17.27 -14.31
C TRP A 825 21.99 -16.34 -13.85
N ARG A 826 22.27 -15.04 -13.71
CA ARG A 826 21.29 -14.02 -13.29
C ARG A 826 20.89 -13.13 -14.48
N PRO A 827 19.96 -13.55 -15.37
CA PRO A 827 19.51 -12.70 -16.47
C PRO A 827 18.86 -11.39 -15.98
N THR A 828 18.14 -11.42 -14.86
CA THR A 828 17.48 -10.26 -14.25
C THR A 828 17.83 -10.15 -12.76
N VAL A 829 17.42 -9.04 -12.12
CA VAL A 829 17.54 -8.85 -10.66
C VAL A 829 16.58 -9.75 -9.87
N LEU A 830 15.56 -10.31 -10.53
CA LEU A 830 14.48 -11.09 -9.90
C LEU A 830 14.52 -12.59 -10.20
N THR A 831 15.42 -13.04 -11.07
CA THR A 831 15.49 -14.42 -11.58
C THR A 831 16.94 -14.89 -11.69
N THR A 832 17.25 -16.02 -11.05
CA THR A 832 18.50 -16.78 -11.27
C THR A 832 18.12 -18.10 -11.94
N LEU A 833 18.68 -18.40 -13.11
CA LEU A 833 18.62 -19.72 -13.73
C LEU A 833 19.75 -20.58 -13.17
N VAL A 834 19.46 -21.85 -12.89
CA VAL A 834 20.39 -22.80 -12.24
C VAL A 834 20.42 -24.09 -13.04
N VAL A 835 21.61 -24.59 -13.35
CA VAL A 835 21.82 -25.96 -13.84
C VAL A 835 22.81 -26.62 -12.90
N GLU A 836 22.44 -27.76 -12.31
CA GLU A 836 23.20 -28.44 -11.27
C GLU A 836 23.38 -29.93 -11.60
N SER A 837 24.58 -30.44 -11.31
CA SER A 837 24.96 -31.85 -11.43
C SER A 837 25.48 -32.33 -10.08
N GLU A 838 24.86 -33.38 -9.55
CA GLU A 838 25.04 -33.90 -8.20
C GLU A 838 25.45 -35.37 -8.29
N ARG A 839 26.65 -35.71 -7.82
CA ARG A 839 27.08 -37.10 -7.59
C ARG A 839 26.87 -37.45 -6.12
N ARG A 840 26.19 -38.56 -5.82
CA ARG A 840 25.96 -39.04 -4.44
C ARG A 840 26.18 -40.55 -4.34
N GLU A 841 27.24 -40.92 -3.66
CA GLU A 841 27.57 -42.30 -3.28
C GLU A 841 26.95 -42.57 -1.90
N VAL A 842 26.24 -43.68 -1.74
CA VAL A 842 25.57 -44.06 -0.49
C VAL A 842 25.97 -45.49 -0.13
N ARG A 843 26.40 -45.68 1.12
CA ARG A 843 26.91 -46.95 1.68
C ARG A 843 26.26 -47.24 3.02
N PHE A 844 25.59 -48.38 3.16
CA PHE A 844 24.86 -48.80 4.35
C PHE A 844 25.75 -49.67 5.25
N LEU A 845 25.60 -49.53 6.57
CA LEU A 845 26.52 -50.17 7.54
C LEU A 845 26.23 -51.65 7.78
N ARG A 846 25.00 -52.11 7.52
CA ARG A 846 24.55 -53.51 7.71
C ARG A 846 23.60 -54.03 6.61
N SER A 847 23.40 -53.24 5.55
CA SER A 847 22.53 -53.59 4.41
C SER A 847 23.21 -53.20 3.08
N PRO A 848 24.36 -53.79 2.73
CA PRO A 848 25.12 -53.43 1.52
C PRO A 848 24.34 -53.69 0.21
N GLU A 849 23.25 -54.48 0.24
CA GLU A 849 22.30 -54.62 -0.86
C GLU A 849 21.60 -53.30 -1.25
N ARG A 850 21.70 -52.27 -0.39
CA ARG A 850 21.15 -50.91 -0.57
C ARG A 850 22.17 -49.89 -1.07
N ASP A 851 23.42 -50.31 -1.22
CA ASP A 851 24.50 -49.42 -1.66
C ASP A 851 24.23 -48.96 -3.09
N SER A 852 24.41 -47.66 -3.31
CA SER A 852 24.06 -47.03 -4.59
C SER A 852 24.95 -45.83 -4.91
N ASP A 853 25.23 -45.66 -6.19
CA ASP A 853 25.85 -44.47 -6.73
C ASP A 853 24.82 -43.73 -7.59
N ASN A 854 24.74 -42.42 -7.41
CA ASN A 854 23.68 -41.61 -7.97
C ASN A 854 24.30 -40.45 -8.74
N LEU A 855 23.88 -40.25 -9.99
CA LEU A 855 24.11 -39.03 -10.74
C LEU A 855 22.77 -38.35 -10.96
N ILE A 856 22.62 -37.14 -10.44
CA ILE A 856 21.39 -36.35 -10.53
C ILE A 856 21.73 -35.05 -11.26
N VAL A 857 21.07 -34.79 -12.39
CA VAL A 857 21.21 -33.53 -13.13
C VAL A 857 19.88 -32.82 -13.12
N ARG A 858 19.83 -31.59 -12.59
CA ARG A 858 18.63 -30.75 -12.55
C ARG A 858 18.87 -29.41 -13.28
N ALA A 859 17.83 -28.88 -13.90
CA ALA A 859 17.77 -27.51 -14.41
C ALA A 859 16.55 -26.81 -13.80
N GLY A 860 16.66 -25.50 -13.56
CA GLY A 860 15.64 -24.77 -12.82
C GLY A 860 15.87 -23.27 -12.71
N ALA A 861 15.07 -22.64 -11.85
CA ALA A 861 15.14 -21.22 -11.55
C ALA A 861 14.84 -20.91 -10.08
N ASP A 862 15.59 -19.99 -9.49
CA ASP A 862 15.28 -19.31 -8.24
C ASP A 862 14.68 -17.92 -8.55
N PHE A 863 13.56 -17.59 -7.92
CA PHE A 863 12.84 -16.32 -8.07
C PHE A 863 12.84 -15.51 -6.77
N HIS A 864 13.28 -14.26 -6.87
CA HIS A 864 13.48 -13.38 -5.71
C HIS A 864 12.16 -13.13 -4.92
N PRO A 865 12.18 -12.96 -3.58
CA PRO A 865 10.98 -12.70 -2.75
C PRO A 865 10.16 -11.42 -3.06
N ARG A 866 10.57 -10.64 -4.06
CA ARG A 866 9.85 -9.45 -4.59
C ARG A 866 9.30 -9.65 -6.02
N ALA A 867 9.53 -10.80 -6.64
CA ALA A 867 8.96 -11.16 -7.93
C ALA A 867 7.46 -11.50 -7.83
N LEU A 868 6.75 -11.51 -8.96
CA LEU A 868 5.32 -11.86 -9.01
C LEU A 868 5.06 -13.31 -8.54
N ILE A 869 5.97 -14.20 -8.91
CA ILE A 869 6.13 -15.56 -8.39
C ILE A 869 7.51 -15.61 -7.75
N SER A 870 7.61 -16.03 -6.49
CA SER A 870 8.85 -16.14 -5.71
C SER A 870 9.04 -17.56 -5.19
N GLY A 871 10.29 -17.99 -4.97
CA GLY A 871 10.63 -19.34 -4.50
C GLY A 871 11.60 -20.01 -5.49
N SER A 872 11.53 -21.33 -5.68
CA SER A 872 12.35 -22.01 -6.69
C SER A 872 11.64 -23.19 -7.36
N GLY A 873 12.14 -23.61 -8.51
CA GLY A 873 11.67 -24.80 -9.22
C GLY A 873 12.79 -25.44 -10.04
N ARG A 874 13.04 -26.73 -9.81
CA ARG A 874 14.02 -27.60 -10.45
C ARG A 874 13.33 -28.85 -11.00
N ILE A 875 13.71 -29.27 -12.19
CA ILE A 875 13.35 -30.58 -12.76
C ILE A 875 14.61 -31.23 -13.33
N GLY A 876 14.70 -32.55 -13.26
CA GLY A 876 15.92 -33.26 -13.59
C GLY A 876 15.75 -34.76 -13.77
N ILE A 877 16.87 -35.45 -13.97
CA ILE A 877 16.94 -36.90 -14.06
C ILE A 877 17.96 -37.40 -13.04
N ARG A 878 17.55 -38.39 -12.24
CA ARG A 878 18.41 -39.21 -11.39
C ARG A 878 18.67 -40.53 -12.08
N ARG A 879 19.93 -40.79 -12.42
CA ARG A 879 20.45 -42.13 -12.73
C ARG A 879 20.87 -42.75 -11.39
N PHE A 880 20.20 -43.84 -11.03
CA PHE A 880 20.41 -44.61 -9.82
C PHE A 880 21.11 -45.91 -10.21
N GLU A 881 22.34 -46.09 -9.76
CA GLU A 881 23.15 -47.30 -10.01
C GLU A 881 23.26 -48.10 -8.72
N ALA A 882 22.81 -49.36 -8.73
CA ALA A 882 22.82 -50.24 -7.56
C ALA A 882 24.15 -51.00 -7.48
N ARG A 883 24.74 -51.09 -6.29
CA ARG A 883 25.96 -51.88 -6.05
C ARG A 883 25.69 -53.30 -5.57
N GLY A 884 24.50 -53.55 -5.01
CA GLY A 884 24.03 -54.89 -4.65
C GLY A 884 23.21 -55.54 -5.76
N ALA A 885 23.45 -56.83 -6.03
CA ALA A 885 22.79 -57.61 -7.09
C ALA A 885 21.26 -57.82 -6.91
N ALA A 886 20.66 -57.30 -5.83
CA ALA A 886 19.25 -57.45 -5.51
C ALA A 886 18.32 -56.45 -6.24
N VAL A 887 18.87 -55.41 -6.90
CA VAL A 887 18.08 -54.37 -7.59
C VAL A 887 18.77 -53.96 -8.89
N SER A 888 17.98 -53.66 -9.92
CA SER A 888 18.45 -53.16 -11.21
C SER A 888 18.67 -51.64 -11.21
N ASP A 889 19.74 -51.21 -11.90
CA ASP A 889 19.97 -49.81 -12.25
C ASP A 889 18.72 -49.17 -12.87
N THR A 890 18.39 -47.95 -12.45
CA THR A 890 17.14 -47.31 -12.86
C THR A 890 17.34 -45.81 -13.06
N SER A 891 16.70 -45.25 -14.08
CA SER A 891 16.57 -43.78 -14.24
C SER A 891 15.18 -43.30 -13.83
N ALA A 892 15.09 -42.12 -13.20
CA ALA A 892 13.83 -41.48 -12.84
C ALA A 892 13.90 -39.96 -13.02
N VAL A 893 12.79 -39.37 -13.48
CA VAL A 893 12.60 -37.91 -13.44
C VAL A 893 12.39 -37.47 -11.98
N VAL A 894 13.24 -36.57 -11.52
CA VAL A 894 13.18 -35.92 -10.20
C VAL A 894 12.74 -34.47 -10.33
N ALA A 895 12.07 -33.94 -9.31
CA ALA A 895 11.60 -32.56 -9.30
C ALA A 895 11.57 -32.01 -7.87
N GLU A 896 11.81 -30.71 -7.74
CA GLU A 896 11.69 -29.94 -6.50
C GLU A 896 11.13 -28.58 -6.87
N ALA A 897 9.99 -28.18 -6.33
CA ALA A 897 9.43 -26.85 -6.52
C ALA A 897 8.77 -26.34 -5.25
N GLU A 898 9.00 -25.07 -4.93
CA GLU A 898 8.21 -24.28 -4.00
C GLU A 898 7.97 -22.91 -4.65
N LEU A 899 6.75 -22.65 -5.13
CA LEU A 899 6.39 -21.46 -5.87
C LEU A 899 5.25 -20.71 -5.18
N SER A 900 5.52 -19.47 -4.79
CA SER A 900 4.59 -18.60 -4.05
C SER A 900 4.24 -17.34 -4.84
N PHE A 901 2.96 -16.99 -4.93
CA PHE A 901 2.48 -15.77 -5.59
C PHE A 901 1.36 -15.08 -4.79
N ARG A 902 1.06 -13.81 -5.09
CA ARG A 902 0.07 -13.00 -4.34
C ARG A 902 -1.03 -12.44 -5.24
N ILE A 903 -2.27 -12.82 -4.93
CA ILE A 903 -3.49 -12.32 -5.58
C ILE A 903 -4.02 -11.10 -4.81
N ALA A 904 -4.22 -9.99 -5.53
CA ALA A 904 -4.79 -8.72 -5.01
C ALA A 904 -4.17 -8.21 -3.68
N GLY A 905 -2.89 -8.51 -3.44
CA GLY A 905 -2.15 -8.14 -2.22
C GLY A 905 -2.64 -8.75 -0.91
N ARG A 906 -3.67 -9.61 -0.93
CA ARG A 906 -4.36 -10.12 0.28
C ARG A 906 -4.36 -11.65 0.41
N THR A 907 -4.29 -12.37 -0.69
CA THR A 907 -4.20 -13.85 -0.70
C THR A 907 -2.83 -14.25 -1.22
N ALA A 908 -2.05 -14.97 -0.42
CA ALA A 908 -0.87 -15.68 -0.89
C ALA A 908 -1.24 -17.13 -1.22
N VAL A 909 -0.75 -17.64 -2.34
CA VAL A 909 -0.88 -19.04 -2.75
C VAL A 909 0.52 -19.59 -2.94
N THR A 910 0.82 -20.70 -2.28
CA THR A 910 2.09 -21.42 -2.34
C THR A 910 1.80 -22.85 -2.81
N PHE A 911 2.45 -23.25 -3.90
CA PHE A 911 2.45 -24.61 -4.40
C PHE A 911 3.80 -25.24 -4.10
N SER A 912 3.82 -26.46 -3.58
CA SER A 912 5.03 -27.27 -3.46
C SER A 912 4.88 -28.60 -4.20
N ALA A 913 5.97 -29.11 -4.76
CA ALA A 913 6.03 -30.44 -5.32
C ALA A 913 7.45 -31.02 -5.17
N GLU A 914 7.54 -32.27 -4.72
CA GLU A 914 8.81 -33.00 -4.60
C GLU A 914 8.64 -34.38 -5.22
N ARG A 915 9.67 -34.82 -5.95
CA ARG A 915 9.76 -36.16 -6.53
C ARG A 915 11.20 -36.64 -6.53
N ASP A 916 11.52 -37.65 -5.73
CA ASP A 916 12.83 -38.30 -5.69
C ASP A 916 12.71 -39.79 -5.30
N ILE A 917 13.80 -40.54 -5.47
CA ILE A 917 13.94 -41.92 -5.01
C ILE A 917 14.46 -41.91 -3.57
N ASN A 918 13.69 -42.49 -2.64
CA ASN A 918 14.05 -42.59 -1.23
C ASN A 918 14.27 -44.05 -0.79
N TYR A 919 15.02 -44.20 0.31
CA TYR A 919 15.45 -45.48 0.86
C TYR A 919 14.40 -46.02 1.85
N SER A 920 13.89 -47.23 1.59
CA SER A 920 12.90 -47.89 2.46
C SER A 920 13.56 -48.59 3.65
N PHE A 921 12.86 -48.79 4.76
CA PHE A 921 13.28 -49.77 5.76
C PHE A 921 13.00 -51.22 5.34
N GLU A 922 12.04 -51.46 4.42
CA GLU A 922 11.61 -52.79 4.01
C GLU A 922 12.74 -53.52 3.27
N ARG A 923 13.09 -54.74 3.71
CA ARG A 923 14.16 -55.53 3.07
C ARG A 923 13.78 -56.02 1.66
N ALA A 924 12.50 -56.28 1.41
CA ALA A 924 11.97 -56.74 0.12
C ALA A 924 11.65 -55.60 -0.88
N SER A 925 11.77 -54.34 -0.46
CA SER A 925 11.36 -53.16 -1.23
C SER A 925 12.34 -51.99 -1.03
N PRO A 926 13.66 -52.16 -1.23
CA PRO A 926 14.68 -51.30 -0.62
C PRO A 926 14.64 -49.82 -1.02
N TYR A 927 13.94 -49.48 -2.12
CA TYR A 927 13.73 -48.11 -2.58
C TYR A 927 12.28 -47.89 -3.04
N TYR A 928 11.81 -46.65 -2.93
CA TYR A 928 10.51 -46.20 -3.46
C TYR A 928 10.66 -44.84 -4.15
N VAL A 929 9.70 -44.51 -5.01
CA VAL A 929 9.52 -43.14 -5.50
C VAL A 929 8.58 -42.41 -4.54
N LEU A 930 9.05 -41.29 -3.99
CA LEU A 930 8.21 -40.31 -3.31
C LEU A 930 7.61 -39.35 -4.35
N GLU A 931 6.32 -39.06 -4.24
CA GLU A 931 5.68 -37.92 -4.89
C GLU A 931 4.90 -37.12 -3.82
N ASN A 932 5.45 -35.99 -3.36
CA ASN A 932 4.76 -35.03 -2.51
C ASN A 932 4.19 -33.89 -3.37
N TYR A 933 2.96 -33.49 -3.06
CA TYR A 933 2.33 -32.29 -3.62
C TYR A 933 1.66 -31.50 -2.51
N GLY A 934 1.98 -30.21 -2.40
CA GLY A 934 1.42 -29.29 -1.41
C GLY A 934 0.74 -28.08 -2.04
N LEU A 935 -0.34 -27.63 -1.42
CA LEU A 935 -1.01 -26.37 -1.73
C LEU A 935 -1.35 -25.66 -0.43
N ALA A 936 -0.75 -24.49 -0.20
CA ALA A 936 -1.08 -23.60 0.91
C ALA A 936 -1.70 -22.30 0.40
N VAL A 937 -2.86 -21.92 0.94
CA VAL A 937 -3.56 -20.68 0.63
C VAL A 937 -3.72 -19.87 1.92
N THR A 938 -3.02 -18.74 2.01
CA THR A 938 -3.07 -17.82 3.15
C THR A 938 -3.81 -16.54 2.76
N ARG A 939 -5.04 -16.37 3.25
CA ARG A 939 -5.89 -15.19 3.01
C ARG A 939 -5.88 -14.28 4.24
N ARG A 940 -5.40 -13.04 4.07
CA ARG A 940 -5.46 -12.00 5.11
C ARG A 940 -6.88 -11.43 5.20
N LEU A 941 -7.54 -11.64 6.33
CA LEU A 941 -8.91 -11.19 6.61
C LEU A 941 -8.89 -9.83 7.35
N GLY A 942 -8.16 -8.87 6.79
CA GLY A 942 -7.92 -7.55 7.39
C GLY A 942 -6.46 -7.36 7.84
N ARG A 943 -6.25 -6.56 8.90
CA ARG A 943 -4.91 -6.29 9.46
C ARG A 943 -4.44 -7.33 10.47
N ALA A 944 -5.33 -7.81 11.34
CA ALA A 944 -4.99 -8.68 12.48
C ALA A 944 -5.30 -10.17 12.26
N PHE A 945 -6.05 -10.54 11.22
CA PHE A 945 -6.52 -11.90 11.00
C PHE A 945 -5.92 -12.51 9.73
N ASP A 946 -5.51 -13.77 9.78
CA ASP A 946 -5.25 -14.60 8.60
C ASP A 946 -5.87 -16.00 8.71
N LEU A 947 -6.25 -16.55 7.57
CA LEU A 947 -6.73 -17.91 7.40
C LEU A 947 -5.76 -18.63 6.46
N THR A 948 -5.13 -19.70 6.94
CA THR A 948 -4.20 -20.53 6.16
C THR A 948 -4.76 -21.94 6.04
N GLY A 949 -5.21 -22.31 4.84
CA GLY A 949 -5.44 -23.73 4.51
C GLY A 949 -4.19 -24.32 3.87
N ARG A 950 -3.75 -25.49 4.31
CA ARG A 950 -2.64 -26.27 3.74
C ARG A 950 -3.13 -27.69 3.46
N LEU A 951 -3.10 -28.12 2.22
CA LEU A 951 -3.33 -29.49 1.79
C LEU A 951 -2.01 -30.07 1.30
N THR A 952 -1.59 -31.24 1.82
CA THR A 952 -0.55 -32.05 1.20
C THR A 952 -1.07 -33.43 0.84
N ARG A 953 -0.48 -33.99 -0.21
CA ARG A 953 -0.66 -35.36 -0.68
C ARG A 953 0.71 -35.98 -0.83
N ASP A 954 0.94 -37.07 -0.13
CA ASP A 954 2.17 -37.84 -0.20
C ASP A 954 1.85 -39.19 -0.83
N ARG A 955 2.62 -39.61 -1.84
CA ARG A 955 2.47 -40.92 -2.50
C ARG A 955 3.80 -41.65 -2.50
N TYR A 956 3.72 -42.94 -2.20
CA TYR A 956 4.84 -43.86 -2.10
C TYR A 956 4.57 -45.01 -3.08
N GLU A 957 5.47 -45.18 -4.06
CA GLU A 957 5.37 -46.24 -5.07
C GLU A 957 6.61 -47.11 -5.04
N TYR A 958 6.44 -48.32 -4.50
CA TYR A 958 7.48 -49.34 -4.35
C TYR A 958 7.74 -50.05 -5.68
N ARG A 959 9.00 -50.44 -5.92
CA ARG A 959 9.48 -50.96 -7.22
C ARG A 959 9.97 -52.41 -7.15
N THR A 960 9.17 -53.29 -6.54
CA THR A 960 9.44 -54.74 -6.47
C THR A 960 8.16 -55.55 -6.81
N ALA A 961 8.18 -56.88 -6.64
CA ALA A 961 7.29 -57.84 -7.31
C ALA A 961 5.78 -57.79 -6.94
N GLY A 962 5.34 -56.82 -6.15
CA GLY A 962 3.93 -56.46 -5.98
C GLY A 962 3.76 -54.94 -6.12
N ARG A 963 2.75 -54.48 -6.86
CA ARG A 963 2.52 -53.04 -7.14
C ARG A 963 1.97 -52.27 -5.92
N GLY A 964 2.74 -52.24 -4.84
CA GLY A 964 2.45 -51.52 -3.61
C GLY A 964 2.37 -50.01 -3.83
N ARG A 965 1.22 -49.42 -3.48
CA ARG A 965 0.95 -47.99 -3.61
C ARG A 965 0.32 -47.46 -2.35
N ASP A 966 1.05 -46.65 -1.61
CA ASP A 966 0.56 -46.04 -0.39
C ASP A 966 0.38 -44.53 -0.58
N VAL A 967 -0.70 -43.99 -0.02
CA VAL A 967 -1.07 -42.57 -0.20
C VAL A 967 -1.52 -41.97 1.12
N ARG A 968 -0.91 -40.85 1.51
CA ARG A 968 -1.33 -39.98 2.59
C ARG A 968 -1.97 -38.72 2.04
N TRP A 969 -3.01 -38.26 2.72
CA TRP A 969 -3.58 -36.93 2.57
C TRP A 969 -3.55 -36.24 3.94
N ASN A 970 -3.10 -34.99 3.97
CA ASN A 970 -3.03 -34.17 5.17
C ASN A 970 -3.64 -32.81 4.87
N ALA A 971 -4.76 -32.48 5.53
CA ALA A 971 -5.48 -31.23 5.37
C ALA A 971 -5.46 -30.47 6.70
N ILE A 972 -4.72 -29.35 6.73
CA ILE A 972 -4.55 -28.50 7.91
C ILE A 972 -5.21 -27.15 7.64
N SER A 973 -6.07 -26.71 8.54
CA SER A 973 -6.64 -25.37 8.56
C SER A 973 -6.15 -24.61 9.80
N GLU A 974 -5.45 -23.51 9.61
CA GLU A 974 -4.97 -22.61 10.67
C GLU A 974 -5.75 -21.29 10.63
N PHE A 975 -6.35 -20.91 11.75
CA PHE A 975 -7.02 -19.62 11.96
C PHE A 975 -6.13 -18.76 12.87
N GLY A 976 -5.51 -17.72 12.32
CA GLY A 976 -4.48 -16.93 12.98
C GLY A 976 -4.89 -15.49 13.35
N TRP A 977 -4.57 -15.11 14.58
CA TRP A 977 -4.59 -13.74 15.09
C TRP A 977 -3.17 -13.22 15.27
N ARG A 978 -2.81 -12.17 14.53
CA ARG A 978 -1.58 -11.40 14.77
C ARG A 978 -1.85 -10.36 15.85
N LEU A 979 -1.35 -10.64 17.05
CA LEU A 979 -1.46 -9.76 18.23
C LEU A 979 -0.53 -8.56 18.09
N ASN A 980 0.66 -8.79 17.54
CA ASN A 980 1.70 -7.80 17.24
C ASN A 980 2.51 -8.26 16.02
N PRO A 981 3.40 -7.43 15.42
CA PRO A 981 4.17 -7.80 14.22
C PRO A 981 4.89 -9.14 14.33
N GLY A 982 5.49 -9.41 15.49
CA GLY A 982 6.20 -10.65 15.80
C GLY A 982 5.41 -11.71 16.58
N VAL A 983 4.08 -11.58 16.73
CA VAL A 983 3.27 -12.51 17.54
C VAL A 983 1.99 -12.94 16.82
N ARG A 984 1.93 -14.20 16.38
CA ARG A 984 0.73 -14.85 15.83
C ARG A 984 0.25 -15.94 16.80
N ALA A 985 -0.85 -15.69 17.49
CA ALA A 985 -1.63 -16.74 18.16
C ALA A 985 -2.65 -17.34 17.17
N GLY A 986 -3.23 -18.50 17.45
CA GLY A 986 -4.25 -19.07 16.59
C GLY A 986 -4.76 -20.43 17.03
N PHE A 987 -5.65 -20.99 16.22
CA PHE A 987 -6.19 -22.34 16.36
C PHE A 987 -5.93 -23.14 15.09
N GLN A 988 -5.59 -24.41 15.24
CA GLN A 988 -5.33 -25.36 14.17
C GLN A 988 -6.32 -26.53 14.25
N LEU A 989 -6.89 -26.87 13.10
CA LEU A 989 -7.60 -28.12 12.85
C LEU A 989 -6.84 -28.90 11.77
N GLY A 990 -6.18 -29.98 12.17
CA GLY A 990 -5.54 -30.93 11.27
C GLY A 990 -6.43 -32.17 11.06
N TYR A 991 -6.57 -32.59 9.81
CA TYR A 991 -7.19 -33.87 9.44
C TYR A 991 -6.21 -34.66 8.56
N VAL A 992 -5.83 -35.85 9.02
CA VAL A 992 -4.95 -36.76 8.29
C VAL A 992 -5.73 -38.01 7.91
N ARG A 993 -5.63 -38.42 6.66
CA ARG A 993 -6.19 -39.68 6.14
C ARG A 993 -5.11 -40.43 5.36
N SER A 994 -4.86 -41.68 5.72
CA SER A 994 -4.03 -42.57 4.91
C SER A 994 -4.87 -43.60 4.16
N HIS A 995 -4.25 -44.19 3.15
CA HIS A 995 -4.54 -45.53 2.70
C HIS A 995 -3.23 -46.21 2.33
N SER A 996 -2.87 -47.25 3.07
CA SER A 996 -1.88 -48.22 2.63
C SER A 996 -2.57 -49.31 1.81
N THR A 997 -1.99 -49.67 0.67
CA THR A 997 -2.35 -50.92 -0.04
C THR A 997 -1.31 -52.01 0.20
N THR A 998 -0.09 -51.61 0.57
CA THR A 998 1.08 -52.48 0.75
C THR A 998 1.11 -53.13 2.15
N ARG A 999 0.73 -52.39 3.20
CA ARG A 999 0.83 -52.80 4.61
C ARG A 999 -0.54 -53.09 5.22
N ALA A 1000 -0.88 -54.37 5.30
CA ALA A 1000 -2.08 -54.90 5.97
C ALA A 1000 -3.41 -54.16 5.62
N ARG A 1001 -3.50 -53.59 4.40
CA ARG A 1001 -4.62 -52.75 3.91
C ARG A 1001 -5.04 -51.62 4.87
N ARG A 1002 -4.13 -51.11 5.70
CA ARG A 1002 -4.45 -50.16 6.78
C ARG A 1002 -5.02 -48.84 6.22
N ARG A 1003 -6.09 -48.36 6.86
CA ARG A 1003 -6.73 -47.06 6.65
C ARG A 1003 -6.88 -46.37 7.99
N TYR A 1004 -6.04 -45.39 8.29
CA TYR A 1004 -6.23 -44.55 9.49
C TYR A 1004 -6.84 -43.20 9.14
N ARG A 1005 -7.55 -42.63 10.11
CA ARG A 1005 -7.98 -41.24 10.14
C ARG A 1005 -7.54 -40.64 11.47
N GLY A 1006 -6.97 -39.44 11.42
CA GLY A 1006 -6.60 -38.65 12.59
C GLY A 1006 -7.20 -37.26 12.47
N ILE A 1007 -7.73 -36.75 13.58
CA ILE A 1007 -8.08 -35.35 13.79
C ILE A 1007 -7.20 -34.86 14.94
N ALA A 1008 -6.47 -33.78 14.69
CA ALA A 1008 -5.73 -33.03 15.70
C ALA A 1008 -6.35 -31.64 15.81
N PHE A 1009 -6.64 -31.19 17.02
CA PHE A 1009 -7.07 -29.82 17.28
C PHE A 1009 -6.19 -29.21 18.36
N GLY A 1010 -5.83 -27.93 18.19
CA GLY A 1010 -4.96 -27.28 19.17
C GLY A 1010 -4.71 -25.81 18.91
N LEU A 1011 -4.05 -25.18 19.89
CA LEU A 1011 -3.59 -23.81 19.80
C LEU A 1011 -2.23 -23.74 19.11
N LEU A 1012 -2.04 -22.66 18.34
CA LEU A 1012 -0.76 -22.26 17.77
C LEU A 1012 -0.30 -20.95 18.40
N LEU A 1013 0.99 -20.86 18.67
CA LEU A 1013 1.64 -19.59 19.03
C LEU A 1013 3.00 -19.53 18.33
N ASN A 1014 3.16 -18.57 17.43
CA ASN A 1014 4.43 -18.27 16.77
C ASN A 1014 4.90 -16.88 17.20
N TYR A 1015 5.98 -16.85 17.97
CA TYR A 1015 6.67 -15.67 18.46
C TYR A 1015 7.99 -15.54 17.71
N ASP A 1016 8.11 -14.55 16.83
CA ASP A 1016 9.29 -14.30 15.99
C ASP A 1016 9.55 -12.80 16.07
N ILE A 1017 10.57 -12.39 16.84
CA ILE A 1017 10.78 -10.99 17.26
C ILE A 1017 11.01 -10.08 16.03
#